data_AF-A0A8C2NSH1-F1
#
_entry.id   AF-A0A8C2NSH1-F1
#
_cell.length_a   1.000
_cell.length_b   1.000
_cell.length_c   1.000
_cell.angle_alpha   90.00
_cell.angle_beta   90.00
_cell.angle_gamma   90.00
#
_symmetry.space_group_name_H-M   'P 1'
#
loop_
_entity.id
_entity.type
_entity.pdbx_description
1 polymer ?
#
loop_
_entity_poly.entity_id
_entity_poly.type
_entity_poly.pdbx_seq_one_letter_code
_entity_poly.pdbx_strand_id
1 'polypeptide(L)'
;MNLIVKLRRSFRTLIVLLATFCLVSIVISAYFLYSGYKQEMTLIETTAAAGCTDVKILPYRSMELKTVKPIDTSKTDPIVLLFVESQYSQLGQDIIAILESSRFQHHMVIAPGKGDIPPLTDNGKGKYILVIYENILKYVSMDSWNRELLEKYCVEYSVSIIGFHKANENSSPSTQLKGFPLNLFNNLALKDCFINPHSPLLHITKAPKVEKGPLPGEDWTIFQYNHSTYQPVLLTELQTEKSLSSLSGKQLYATVIQDLGLHDGIQRVLFGNNLNFWLHKLIFIDAISFLSGKRLTLSLDRYILVDIDDIFVGKEGTRMNVKDVKALLETQNLLRTQVANFTFNLGFSGKFYHTGTEEEDEGDDLLLRSVDEFWWFPHMWSHMQPHLFHNESSLVEQMILNKEFALEHGIPIDMGYAVAPHHSGVYPVHIQLYAAWKKVWGIQVTSTEEYPHLKPARYRKGFIHNSIMVLPRQTCGLFTHTIFYREYPGGPQELDKSIRGGELFLTILLNPISIFMTHLSNYGNDRLGLYTFVNLANFVQSWTNLKLQTLPPVQLAHKYFELFPEQRDPLWQNPCDDKRHKDIWSREKTCDHLPKFLVIGPQKTGKTNQLGSLWVFLYMDFFPTPSNITSDFLFEKSANYFHSEEAPKRAASLHQRSHEDPAALRFNFYEVITTGHWAPSDLKTLQRRCLIPGWYAVHIERWLTYFATSQLLIIDGQQLRSDPATVMDEVQKFLGVTLYYNYSEALTFDPQKGFWCQLLEGGKTKCLGKSKGRKYPPMDPESRTFLSNYYRDHNVELSKLLHRLGQPLPSWLRQELQKVR
;
A
#
# COMPACT_ATOMS: atom_id res chain seq x y z
N MET A 1 -4.73 -58.79 -54.95
CA MET A 1 -4.47 -57.53 -55.68
C MET A 1 -5.55 -56.43 -55.51
N ASN A 2 -6.55 -56.59 -54.62
CA ASN A 2 -7.69 -55.65 -54.53
C ASN A 2 -7.73 -54.73 -53.28
N LEU A 3 -6.91 -55.00 -52.26
CA LEU A 3 -6.90 -54.20 -51.02
C LEU A 3 -5.98 -52.97 -51.12
N ILE A 4 -4.81 -53.12 -51.75
CA ILE A 4 -3.81 -52.06 -51.91
C ILE A 4 -4.30 -50.94 -52.84
N VAL A 5 -5.09 -51.29 -53.87
CA VAL A 5 -5.69 -50.31 -54.80
C VAL A 5 -6.80 -49.51 -54.12
N LYS A 6 -7.61 -50.13 -53.27
CA LYS A 6 -8.64 -49.44 -52.46
C LYS A 6 -7.99 -48.48 -51.43
N LEU A 7 -6.91 -48.91 -50.78
CA LEU A 7 -6.20 -48.08 -49.81
C LEU A 7 -5.53 -46.86 -50.45
N ARG A 8 -4.89 -47.03 -51.63
CA ARG A 8 -4.33 -45.90 -52.40
C ARG A 8 -5.39 -44.91 -52.88
N ARG A 9 -6.58 -45.39 -53.23
CA ARG A 9 -7.68 -44.52 -53.70
C ARG A 9 -8.23 -43.68 -52.55
N SER A 10 -8.43 -44.29 -51.38
CA SER A 10 -8.85 -43.60 -50.15
C SER A 10 -7.83 -42.57 -49.67
N PHE A 11 -6.53 -42.90 -49.73
CA PHE A 11 -5.47 -41.96 -49.34
C PHE A 11 -5.36 -40.76 -50.28
N ARG A 12 -5.52 -40.96 -51.60
CA ARG A 12 -5.62 -39.85 -52.56
C ARG A 12 -6.83 -38.96 -52.29
N THR A 13 -7.99 -39.53 -52.00
CA THR A 13 -9.20 -38.74 -51.67
C THR A 13 -8.99 -37.91 -50.40
N LEU A 14 -8.31 -38.46 -49.39
CA LEU A 14 -8.00 -37.75 -48.15
C LEU A 14 -7.02 -36.58 -48.39
N ILE A 15 -5.98 -36.78 -49.21
CA ILE A 15 -5.04 -35.70 -49.56
C ILE A 15 -5.75 -34.59 -50.35
N VAL A 16 -6.63 -34.94 -51.29
CA VAL A 16 -7.40 -33.93 -52.04
C VAL A 16 -8.32 -33.13 -51.11
N LEU A 17 -9.00 -33.79 -50.16
CA LEU A 17 -9.85 -33.11 -49.17
C LEU A 17 -9.06 -32.18 -48.24
N LEU A 18 -7.86 -32.58 -47.83
CA LEU A 18 -6.96 -31.74 -47.03
C LEU A 18 -6.47 -30.53 -47.83
N ALA A 19 -6.07 -30.74 -49.08
CA ALA A 19 -5.63 -29.66 -49.96
C ALA A 19 -6.76 -28.65 -50.26
N THR A 20 -7.99 -29.12 -50.49
CA THR A 20 -9.14 -28.23 -50.68
C THR A 20 -9.49 -27.48 -49.41
N PHE A 21 -9.42 -28.11 -48.24
CA PHE A 21 -9.66 -27.43 -46.96
C PHE A 21 -8.61 -26.33 -46.68
N CYS A 22 -7.34 -26.59 -46.97
CA CYS A 22 -6.27 -25.59 -46.85
C CYS A 22 -6.49 -24.41 -47.81
N LEU A 23 -6.85 -24.67 -49.07
CA LEU A 23 -7.13 -23.61 -50.04
C LEU A 23 -8.32 -22.74 -49.62
N VAL A 24 -9.41 -23.35 -49.13
CA VAL A 24 -10.58 -22.61 -48.62
C VAL A 24 -10.20 -21.78 -47.39
N SER A 25 -9.38 -22.32 -46.48
CA SER A 25 -8.88 -21.60 -45.31
C SER A 25 -8.04 -20.38 -45.70
N ILE A 26 -7.18 -20.51 -46.71
CA ILE A 26 -6.37 -19.40 -47.23
C ILE A 26 -7.27 -18.32 -47.85
N VAL A 27 -8.29 -18.71 -48.63
CA VAL A 27 -9.22 -17.74 -49.26
C VAL A 27 -10.06 -17.02 -48.21
N ILE A 28 -10.54 -17.72 -47.18
CA ILE A 28 -11.28 -17.12 -46.06
C ILE A 28 -10.36 -16.16 -45.29
N SER A 29 -9.12 -16.58 -45.00
CA SER A 29 -8.15 -15.75 -44.30
C SER A 29 -7.79 -14.50 -45.12
N ALA A 30 -7.60 -14.63 -46.44
CA ALA A 30 -7.35 -13.51 -47.34
C ALA A 30 -8.56 -12.55 -47.42
N TYR A 31 -9.78 -13.07 -47.42
CA TYR A 31 -11.00 -12.25 -47.39
C TYR A 31 -11.14 -11.47 -46.09
N PHE A 32 -10.83 -12.07 -44.94
CA PHE A 32 -10.83 -11.38 -43.64
C PHE A 32 -9.68 -10.39 -43.48
N LEU A 33 -8.49 -10.70 -44.03
CA LEU A 33 -7.37 -9.75 -44.10
C LEU A 33 -7.72 -8.53 -44.96
N TYR A 34 -8.32 -8.75 -46.13
CA TYR A 34 -8.67 -7.66 -47.05
C TYR A 34 -9.88 -6.83 -46.58
N SER A 35 -10.86 -7.47 -45.94
CA SER A 35 -11.98 -6.76 -45.30
C SER A 35 -11.52 -6.02 -44.03
N GLY A 36 -10.56 -6.58 -43.29
CA GLY A 36 -9.93 -5.94 -42.14
C GLY A 36 -9.14 -4.68 -42.49
N TYR A 37 -8.41 -4.69 -43.61
CA TYR A 37 -7.65 -3.53 -44.11
C TYR A 37 -8.57 -2.34 -44.49
N LYS A 38 -9.74 -2.62 -45.09
CA LYS A 38 -10.73 -1.57 -45.37
C LYS A 38 -11.34 -0.95 -44.11
N GLN A 39 -11.43 -1.71 -43.02
CA GLN A 39 -11.96 -1.26 -41.73
C GLN A 39 -10.91 -0.45 -40.94
N GLU A 40 -9.63 -0.77 -41.11
CA GLU A 40 -8.47 -0.07 -40.54
C GLU A 40 -8.33 1.36 -41.11
N MET A 41 -8.53 1.54 -42.43
CA MET A 41 -8.55 2.87 -43.06
C MET A 41 -9.75 3.74 -42.65
N THR A 42 -10.91 3.14 -42.34
CA THR A 42 -12.09 3.90 -41.88
C THR A 42 -11.99 4.31 -40.42
N LEU A 43 -11.27 3.54 -39.59
CA LEU A 43 -11.02 3.83 -38.18
C LEU A 43 -10.12 5.07 -38.00
N ILE A 44 -9.09 5.22 -38.83
CA ILE A 44 -8.17 6.38 -38.78
C ILE A 44 -8.90 7.69 -39.09
N GLU A 45 -9.92 7.69 -39.96
CA GLU A 45 -10.74 8.88 -40.26
C GLU A 45 -11.86 9.13 -39.22
N THR A 46 -12.40 8.10 -38.57
CA THR A 46 -13.50 8.28 -37.58
C THR A 46 -13.02 8.60 -36.17
N THR A 47 -11.78 8.26 -35.79
CA THR A 47 -11.23 8.59 -34.47
C THR A 47 -10.78 10.05 -34.30
N ALA A 48 -10.73 10.83 -35.38
CA ALA A 48 -10.51 12.28 -35.32
C ALA A 48 -11.72 13.07 -34.79
N ALA A 49 -12.86 12.43 -34.50
CA ALA A 49 -14.10 13.09 -34.09
C ALA A 49 -14.75 12.49 -32.83
N ALA A 50 -14.00 12.38 -31.73
CA ALA A 50 -14.62 12.33 -30.40
C ALA A 50 -15.05 13.75 -30.01
N GLY A 51 -16.13 14.24 -30.63
CA GLY A 51 -16.62 15.60 -30.48
C GLY A 51 -17.04 15.93 -29.03
N CYS A 52 -16.24 16.76 -28.37
CA CYS A 52 -16.66 17.55 -27.21
C CYS A 52 -17.84 18.43 -27.64
N THR A 53 -19.05 18.04 -27.24
CA THR A 53 -20.25 18.86 -27.48
C THR A 53 -20.61 19.61 -26.22
N ASP A 54 -20.37 20.92 -26.21
CA ASP A 54 -20.95 21.84 -25.23
C ASP A 54 -22.47 21.88 -25.43
N VAL A 55 -23.21 21.55 -24.37
CA VAL A 55 -24.68 21.58 -24.40
C VAL A 55 -25.17 22.90 -23.81
N LYS A 56 -26.05 23.57 -24.56
CA LYS A 56 -26.78 24.76 -24.13
C LYS A 56 -27.58 24.48 -22.86
N ILE A 57 -27.28 25.30 -21.85
CA ILE A 57 -27.98 25.60 -20.59
C ILE A 57 -29.32 24.84 -20.41
N LEU A 58 -29.31 23.91 -19.45
CA LEU A 58 -30.50 23.29 -18.89
C LEU A 58 -31.46 24.37 -18.36
N PRO A 59 -32.78 24.27 -18.58
CA PRO A 59 -33.73 25.23 -18.02
C PRO A 59 -33.83 25.00 -16.51
N TYR A 60 -33.12 25.79 -15.71
CA TYR A 60 -33.25 25.75 -14.25
C TYR A 60 -33.58 27.13 -13.69
N ARG A 61 -34.61 27.17 -12.85
CA ARG A 61 -35.07 28.36 -12.14
C ARG A 61 -34.11 28.61 -10.98
N SER A 62 -33.39 29.73 -11.00
CA SER A 62 -32.55 30.17 -9.88
C SER A 62 -33.38 30.21 -8.59
N MET A 63 -33.07 29.34 -7.63
CA MET A 63 -33.66 29.37 -6.29
C MET A 63 -32.64 29.99 -5.34
N GLU A 64 -33.07 31.04 -4.63
CA GLU A 64 -32.30 31.69 -3.57
C GLU A 64 -31.88 30.67 -2.49
N LEU A 65 -30.59 30.70 -2.15
CA LEU A 65 -29.97 29.85 -1.15
C LEU A 65 -30.49 30.26 0.24
N LYS A 66 -31.45 29.52 0.80
CA LYS A 66 -31.77 29.63 2.24
C LYS A 66 -30.52 29.29 3.05
N THR A 67 -30.30 29.98 4.16
CA THR A 67 -29.08 29.88 5.00
C THR A 67 -28.84 28.45 5.50
N VAL A 68 -27.98 27.71 4.81
CA VAL A 68 -27.50 26.38 5.21
C VAL A 68 -26.54 26.54 6.39
N LYS A 69 -26.67 25.69 7.42
CA LYS A 69 -25.73 25.67 8.54
C LYS A 69 -24.34 25.24 8.02
N PRO A 70 -23.27 26.01 8.27
CA PRO A 70 -21.93 25.62 7.83
C PRO A 70 -21.49 24.34 8.53
N ILE A 71 -20.79 23.48 7.79
CA ILE A 71 -20.22 22.23 8.32
C ILE A 71 -18.99 22.59 9.16
N ASP A 72 -19.11 22.49 10.49
CA ASP A 72 -17.97 22.62 11.42
C ASP A 72 -17.69 21.27 12.09
N THR A 73 -16.73 20.55 11.52
CA THR A 73 -16.25 19.25 12.01
C THR A 73 -15.01 19.39 12.88
N SER A 74 -14.64 20.58 13.38
CA SER A 74 -13.43 20.77 14.18
C SER A 74 -13.38 19.93 15.46
N LYS A 75 -14.55 19.57 15.99
CA LYS A 75 -14.71 18.76 17.21
C LYS A 75 -14.67 17.24 16.98
N THR A 76 -14.36 16.79 15.77
CA THR A 76 -14.32 15.35 15.44
C THR A 76 -12.93 14.85 15.06
N ASP A 77 -12.70 13.56 15.25
CA ASP A 77 -11.57 12.86 14.64
C ASP A 77 -11.85 12.58 13.16
N PRO A 78 -10.83 12.63 12.28
CA PRO A 78 -10.97 12.44 10.83
C PRO A 78 -11.13 10.95 10.47
N ILE A 79 -12.08 10.27 11.11
CA ILE A 79 -12.38 8.86 10.94
C ILE A 79 -13.80 8.74 10.38
N VAL A 80 -13.98 7.93 9.33
CA VAL A 80 -15.28 7.63 8.73
C VAL A 80 -15.91 6.44 9.43
N LEU A 81 -17.15 6.58 9.92
CA LEU A 81 -17.95 5.43 10.38
C LEU A 81 -18.71 4.82 9.21
N LEU A 82 -18.41 3.58 8.86
CA LEU A 82 -19.03 2.89 7.73
C LEU A 82 -19.93 1.75 8.22
N PHE A 83 -21.22 1.84 7.94
CA PHE A 83 -22.20 0.79 8.17
C PHE A 83 -22.39 -0.08 6.92
N VAL A 84 -22.05 -1.37 7.06
CA VAL A 84 -22.20 -2.40 6.01
C VAL A 84 -23.26 -3.43 6.38
N GLU A 85 -23.87 -4.14 5.43
CA GLU A 85 -24.83 -5.22 5.70
C GLU A 85 -24.11 -6.53 6.06
N SER A 86 -22.89 -6.73 5.56
CA SER A 86 -22.03 -7.86 5.92
C SER A 86 -20.55 -7.52 5.73
N GLN A 87 -19.66 -8.33 6.29
CA GLN A 87 -18.21 -8.17 6.11
C GLN A 87 -17.77 -8.30 4.64
N TYR A 88 -18.59 -8.90 3.79
CA TYR A 88 -18.24 -9.25 2.41
C TYR A 88 -19.15 -8.59 1.38
N SER A 89 -19.95 -7.58 1.75
CA SER A 89 -20.81 -6.87 0.81
C SER A 89 -19.96 -6.19 -0.26
N GLN A 90 -20.31 -6.38 -1.54
CA GLN A 90 -19.53 -5.83 -2.65
C GLN A 90 -19.40 -4.30 -2.55
N LEU A 91 -20.50 -3.60 -2.30
CA LEU A 91 -20.49 -2.14 -2.14
C LEU A 91 -19.68 -1.69 -0.91
N GLY A 92 -19.81 -2.40 0.22
CA GLY A 92 -19.01 -2.11 1.41
C GLY A 92 -17.51 -2.24 1.12
N GLN A 93 -17.10 -3.30 0.41
CA GLN A 93 -15.71 -3.50 -0.01
C GLN A 93 -15.24 -2.45 -1.03
N ASP A 94 -16.10 -2.02 -1.96
CA ASP A 94 -15.79 -0.95 -2.91
C ASP A 94 -15.57 0.40 -2.20
N ILE A 95 -16.42 0.71 -1.20
CA ILE A 95 -16.27 1.91 -0.36
C ILE A 95 -14.96 1.84 0.42
N ILE A 96 -14.68 0.71 1.08
CA ILE A 96 -13.42 0.49 1.82
C ILE A 96 -12.22 0.67 0.90
N ALA A 97 -12.25 0.10 -0.30
CA ALA A 97 -11.14 0.22 -1.25
C ALA A 97 -10.87 1.68 -1.65
N ILE A 98 -11.91 2.51 -1.83
CA ILE A 98 -11.74 3.95 -2.10
C ILE A 98 -11.19 4.68 -0.88
N LEU A 99 -11.71 4.41 0.32
CA LEU A 99 -11.24 5.04 1.57
C LEU A 99 -9.77 4.70 1.85
N GLU A 100 -9.38 3.43 1.72
CA GLU A 100 -8.00 2.96 1.90
C GLU A 100 -7.05 3.57 0.87
N SER A 101 -7.43 3.59 -0.41
CA SER A 101 -6.61 4.19 -1.47
C SER A 101 -6.43 5.70 -1.27
N SER A 102 -7.47 6.37 -0.76
CA SER A 102 -7.45 7.79 -0.40
C SER A 102 -6.78 8.06 0.95
N ARG A 103 -6.37 7.02 1.68
CA ARG A 103 -5.77 7.08 3.02
C ARG A 103 -6.68 7.74 4.06
N PHE A 104 -7.99 7.61 3.90
CA PHE A 104 -8.97 8.05 4.87
C PHE A 104 -9.20 6.94 5.91
N GLN A 105 -8.97 7.29 7.17
CA GLN A 105 -9.20 6.37 8.28
C GLN A 105 -10.68 6.03 8.36
N HIS A 106 -11.01 4.77 8.60
CA HIS A 106 -12.38 4.32 8.65
C HIS A 106 -12.57 3.24 9.72
N HIS A 107 -13.77 3.17 10.25
CA HIS A 107 -14.22 2.14 11.16
C HIS A 107 -15.46 1.48 10.55
N MET A 108 -15.30 0.25 10.09
CA MET A 108 -16.39 -0.55 9.52
C MET A 108 -17.14 -1.28 10.64
N VAL A 109 -18.47 -1.20 10.59
CA VAL A 109 -19.39 -1.88 11.51
C VAL A 109 -20.53 -2.49 10.70
N ILE A 110 -20.93 -3.71 11.04
CA ILE A 110 -22.13 -4.31 10.45
C ILE A 110 -23.35 -3.58 11.03
N ALA A 111 -24.20 -3.03 10.15
CA ALA A 111 -25.38 -2.27 10.51
C ALA A 111 -26.26 -3.09 11.48
N PRO A 112 -26.42 -2.64 12.74
CA PRO A 112 -27.15 -3.42 13.72
C PRO A 112 -28.63 -3.44 13.37
N GLY A 113 -29.23 -4.64 13.32
CA GLY A 113 -30.68 -4.77 13.17
C GLY A 113 -31.44 -4.45 14.45
N LYS A 114 -30.92 -4.91 15.60
CA LYS A 114 -31.44 -4.68 16.97
C LYS A 114 -30.32 -4.56 18.01
N GLY A 115 -29.11 -4.21 17.58
CA GLY A 115 -27.92 -4.13 18.44
C GLY A 115 -27.49 -2.68 18.68
N ASP A 116 -26.57 -2.48 19.61
CA ASP A 116 -26.03 -1.15 19.93
C ASP A 116 -25.11 -0.63 18.82
N ILE A 117 -25.17 0.68 18.58
CA ILE A 117 -24.19 1.37 17.72
C ILE A 117 -22.87 1.56 18.48
N PRO A 118 -21.72 1.64 17.78
CA PRO A 118 -20.44 1.90 18.44
C PRO A 118 -20.45 3.26 19.17
N PRO A 119 -19.60 3.44 20.20
CA PRO A 119 -19.46 4.72 20.87
C PRO A 119 -19.14 5.83 19.87
N LEU A 120 -19.92 6.91 19.89
CA LEU A 120 -19.78 8.04 18.97
C LEU A 120 -18.87 9.15 19.51
N THR A 121 -18.61 9.18 20.82
CA THR A 121 -17.78 10.19 21.48
C THR A 121 -16.68 9.56 22.33
N ASP A 122 -15.59 10.29 22.53
CA ASP A 122 -14.52 10.00 23.49
C ASP A 122 -14.18 11.28 24.25
N ASN A 123 -14.28 11.29 25.58
CA ASN A 123 -13.90 12.44 26.42
C ASN A 123 -14.46 13.80 25.91
N GLY A 124 -15.71 13.81 25.41
CA GLY A 124 -16.37 15.02 24.90
C GLY A 124 -15.97 15.44 23.47
N LYS A 125 -15.18 14.62 22.77
CA LYS A 125 -14.85 14.78 21.35
C LYS A 125 -15.62 13.77 20.50
N GLY A 126 -16.04 14.15 19.29
CA GLY A 126 -16.69 13.22 18.37
C GLY A 126 -15.68 12.29 17.71
N LYS A 127 -15.94 10.98 17.71
CA LYS A 127 -15.01 9.98 17.14
C LYS A 127 -15.00 9.95 15.62
N TYR A 128 -16.07 10.40 14.97
CA TYR A 128 -16.24 10.26 13.53
C TYR A 128 -16.61 11.59 12.86
N ILE A 129 -16.00 11.88 11.73
CA ILE A 129 -16.27 13.09 10.95
C ILE A 129 -17.41 12.93 9.94
N LEU A 130 -17.67 11.69 9.53
CA LEU A 130 -18.62 11.34 8.48
C LEU A 130 -19.19 9.96 8.77
N VAL A 131 -20.48 9.76 8.50
CA VAL A 131 -21.13 8.45 8.57
C VAL A 131 -21.53 8.03 7.16
N ILE A 132 -21.24 6.79 6.79
CA ILE A 132 -21.59 6.21 5.49
C ILE A 132 -22.44 4.97 5.72
N TYR A 133 -23.57 4.88 5.01
CA TYR A 133 -24.41 3.69 4.97
C TYR A 133 -24.36 3.08 3.57
N GLU A 134 -23.92 1.82 3.47
CA GLU A 134 -24.04 1.08 2.20
C GLU A 134 -25.50 0.82 1.81
N ASN A 135 -26.40 0.85 2.79
CA ASN A 135 -27.83 0.78 2.58
C ASN A 135 -28.55 1.76 3.54
N ILE A 136 -29.04 2.86 2.99
CA ILE A 136 -29.72 3.92 3.75
C ILE A 136 -31.01 3.41 4.43
N LEU A 137 -31.61 2.31 3.95
CA LEU A 137 -32.76 1.71 4.61
C LEU A 137 -32.42 1.20 6.01
N LYS A 138 -31.16 0.85 6.30
CA LYS A 138 -30.71 0.47 7.65
C LYS A 138 -30.75 1.65 8.63
N TYR A 139 -30.43 2.85 8.16
CA TYR A 139 -30.59 4.07 8.96
C TYR A 139 -32.06 4.37 9.23
N VAL A 140 -32.93 4.24 8.22
CA VAL A 140 -34.36 4.56 8.35
C VAL A 140 -35.15 3.53 9.17
N SER A 141 -34.74 2.27 9.11
CA SER A 141 -35.35 1.15 9.87
C SER A 141 -34.71 0.91 11.24
N MET A 142 -33.68 1.68 11.60
CA MET A 142 -33.04 1.64 12.92
C MET A 142 -34.07 1.88 14.04
N ASP A 143 -33.86 1.24 15.18
CA ASP A 143 -34.68 1.50 16.36
C ASP A 143 -34.60 2.97 16.78
N SER A 144 -35.66 3.47 17.42
CA SER A 144 -35.80 4.89 17.73
C SER A 144 -34.70 5.41 18.64
N TRP A 145 -34.20 4.59 19.56
CA TRP A 145 -33.17 5.01 20.53
C TRP A 145 -31.82 5.24 19.84
N ASN A 146 -31.33 4.24 19.09
CA ASN A 146 -30.08 4.38 18.35
C ASN A 146 -30.16 5.47 17.27
N ARG A 147 -31.32 5.61 16.63
CA ARG A 147 -31.55 6.67 15.64
C ARG A 147 -31.47 8.05 16.27
N GLU A 148 -32.15 8.29 17.40
CA GLU A 148 -32.12 9.57 18.11
C GLU A 148 -30.70 9.89 18.62
N LEU A 149 -29.98 8.88 19.14
CA LEU A 149 -28.59 9.03 19.57
C LEU A 149 -27.67 9.48 18.43
N LEU A 150 -27.78 8.84 17.27
CA LEU A 150 -26.99 9.19 16.09
C LEU A 150 -27.38 10.56 15.54
N GLU A 151 -28.67 10.88 15.45
CA GLU A 151 -29.15 12.18 14.97
C GLU A 151 -28.67 13.32 15.89
N LYS A 152 -28.74 13.13 17.21
CA LYS A 152 -28.19 14.09 18.18
C LYS A 152 -26.69 14.29 17.99
N TYR A 153 -25.94 13.21 17.79
CA TYR A 153 -24.51 13.28 17.48
C TYR A 153 -24.23 14.06 16.19
N CYS A 154 -24.96 13.76 15.11
CA CYS A 154 -24.83 14.47 13.83
C CYS A 154 -25.10 15.97 13.95
N VAL A 155 -26.14 16.36 14.70
CA VAL A 155 -26.49 17.78 14.89
C VAL A 155 -25.47 18.50 15.80
N GLU A 156 -25.04 17.86 16.88
CA GLU A 156 -24.12 18.43 17.88
C GLU A 156 -22.69 18.61 17.35
N TYR A 157 -22.19 17.62 16.60
CA TYR A 157 -20.82 17.60 16.07
C TYR A 157 -20.74 17.97 14.58
N SER A 158 -21.85 18.42 13.98
CA SER A 158 -22.00 18.72 12.55
C SER A 158 -21.54 17.59 11.62
N VAL A 159 -21.82 16.34 12.02
CA VAL A 159 -21.49 15.15 11.24
C VAL A 159 -22.58 14.90 10.20
N SER A 160 -22.15 14.64 8.98
CA SER A 160 -23.01 14.42 7.82
C SER A 160 -23.11 12.95 7.45
N ILE A 161 -24.06 12.60 6.57
CA ILE A 161 -24.32 11.21 6.16
C ILE A 161 -24.20 11.02 4.64
N ILE A 162 -23.50 9.98 4.20
CA ILE A 162 -23.62 9.46 2.82
C ILE A 162 -24.44 8.17 2.86
N GLY A 163 -25.44 8.05 1.99
CA GLY A 163 -26.31 6.88 1.92
C GLY A 163 -26.40 6.33 0.51
N PHE A 164 -26.33 5.01 0.38
CA PHE A 164 -26.61 4.31 -0.87
C PHE A 164 -27.97 3.60 -0.78
N HIS A 165 -28.69 3.56 -1.88
CA HIS A 165 -29.88 2.73 -2.04
C HIS A 165 -29.82 2.07 -3.42
N LYS A 166 -29.63 0.76 -3.42
CA LYS A 166 -29.66 -0.07 -4.62
C LYS A 166 -30.92 -0.92 -4.58
N ALA A 167 -31.73 -0.87 -5.65
CA ALA A 167 -32.92 -1.69 -5.73
C ALA A 167 -32.55 -3.17 -5.94
N ASN A 168 -33.41 -4.06 -5.47
CA ASN A 168 -33.33 -5.49 -5.74
C ASN A 168 -34.68 -6.00 -6.27
N GLU A 169 -34.76 -7.27 -6.63
CA GLU A 169 -35.97 -7.89 -7.19
C GLU A 169 -37.19 -7.80 -6.24
N ASN A 170 -36.95 -7.71 -4.93
CA ASN A 170 -38.00 -7.58 -3.92
C ASN A 170 -38.36 -6.11 -3.59
N SER A 171 -37.63 -5.14 -4.15
CA SER A 171 -37.91 -3.73 -3.94
C SER A 171 -39.23 -3.34 -4.60
N SER A 172 -40.12 -2.70 -3.83
CA SER A 172 -41.38 -2.18 -4.38
C SER A 172 -41.10 -1.10 -5.45
N PRO A 173 -41.87 -1.02 -6.55
CA PRO A 173 -41.60 -0.09 -7.65
C PRO A 173 -41.56 1.38 -7.23
N SER A 174 -42.38 1.76 -6.25
CA SER A 174 -42.37 3.08 -5.62
C SER A 174 -42.46 2.93 -4.10
N THR A 175 -41.67 3.69 -3.36
CA THR A 175 -41.68 3.66 -1.89
C THR A 175 -41.30 5.02 -1.33
N GLN A 176 -42.07 5.52 -0.36
CA GLN A 176 -41.69 6.71 0.39
C GLN A 176 -40.62 6.36 1.44
N LEU A 177 -39.53 7.11 1.47
CA LEU A 177 -38.50 6.92 2.49
C LEU A 177 -39.03 7.42 3.84
N LYS A 178 -39.27 6.48 4.77
CA LYS A 178 -39.93 6.78 6.05
C LYS A 178 -39.21 7.89 6.83
N GLY A 179 -39.95 8.94 7.21
CA GLY A 179 -39.43 10.09 7.94
C GLY A 179 -38.79 11.17 7.06
N PHE A 180 -38.83 11.03 5.74
CA PHE A 180 -38.28 11.99 4.78
C PHE A 180 -39.32 12.38 3.71
N PRO A 181 -39.34 13.63 3.24
CA PRO A 181 -40.19 14.06 2.13
C PRO A 181 -39.58 13.64 0.78
N LEU A 182 -39.30 12.33 0.64
CA LEU A 182 -38.56 11.74 -0.47
C LEU A 182 -39.20 10.42 -0.91
N ASN A 183 -39.52 10.31 -2.19
CA ASN A 183 -40.03 9.10 -2.82
C ASN A 183 -38.95 8.46 -3.68
N LEU A 184 -38.84 7.14 -3.58
CA LEU A 184 -37.91 6.29 -4.33
C LEU A 184 -38.70 5.57 -5.42
N PHE A 185 -38.21 5.59 -6.66
CA PHE A 185 -38.71 4.74 -7.73
C PHE A 185 -37.60 3.80 -8.19
N ASN A 186 -37.86 2.50 -8.06
CA ASN A 186 -36.86 1.44 -8.10
C ASN A 186 -36.93 0.63 -9.41
N ASN A 187 -35.86 -0.11 -9.71
CA ASN A 187 -35.76 -1.04 -10.83
C ASN A 187 -36.04 -0.38 -12.19
N LEU A 188 -35.35 0.75 -12.44
CA LEU A 188 -35.46 1.50 -13.69
C LEU A 188 -34.24 1.32 -14.58
N ALA A 189 -34.47 1.27 -15.89
CA ALA A 189 -33.42 1.37 -16.90
C ALA A 189 -33.21 2.83 -17.30
N LEU A 190 -32.00 3.35 -17.08
CA LEU A 190 -31.65 4.76 -17.25
C LEU A 190 -30.58 4.95 -18.33
N LYS A 191 -30.53 6.12 -18.95
CA LYS A 191 -29.50 6.52 -19.93
C LYS A 191 -29.13 7.98 -19.75
N ASP A 192 -28.05 8.38 -20.41
CA ASP A 192 -27.60 9.78 -20.53
C ASP A 192 -27.52 10.49 -19.17
N CYS A 193 -26.37 10.40 -18.49
CA CYS A 193 -26.18 10.98 -17.16
C CYS A 193 -25.57 12.38 -17.23
N PHE A 194 -26.29 13.38 -16.72
CA PHE A 194 -25.94 14.80 -16.68
C PHE A 194 -25.43 15.20 -15.30
N ILE A 195 -24.32 15.92 -15.26
CA ILE A 195 -23.77 16.51 -14.02
C ILE A 195 -24.32 17.92 -13.84
N ASN A 196 -24.97 18.19 -12.70
CA ASN A 196 -25.49 19.53 -12.40
C ASN A 196 -24.35 20.51 -12.06
N PRO A 197 -24.06 21.53 -12.89
CA PRO A 197 -22.94 22.45 -12.66
C PRO A 197 -23.14 23.39 -11.45
N HIS A 198 -24.36 23.50 -10.92
CA HIS A 198 -24.65 24.34 -9.76
C HIS A 198 -24.47 23.61 -8.42
N SER A 199 -24.10 22.32 -8.44
CA SER A 199 -23.90 21.55 -7.22
C SER A 199 -22.63 22.04 -6.50
N PRO A 200 -22.72 22.53 -5.25
CA PRO A 200 -21.57 23.02 -4.49
C PRO A 200 -20.64 21.89 -4.03
N LEU A 201 -21.07 20.63 -4.21
CA LEU A 201 -20.33 19.43 -3.86
C LEU A 201 -19.17 19.16 -4.82
N LEU A 202 -19.26 19.61 -6.08
CA LEU A 202 -18.28 19.31 -7.12
C LEU A 202 -16.94 20.01 -6.83
N HIS A 203 -15.86 19.23 -6.72
CA HIS A 203 -14.52 19.74 -6.49
C HIS A 203 -13.53 19.17 -7.51
N ILE A 204 -13.40 17.84 -7.54
CA ILE A 204 -12.62 17.10 -8.52
C ILE A 204 -13.43 16.97 -9.82
N THR A 205 -14.73 16.71 -9.73
CA THR A 205 -15.59 16.50 -10.89
C THR A 205 -15.79 17.80 -11.68
N LYS A 206 -15.65 17.74 -13.01
CA LYS A 206 -15.90 18.88 -13.90
C LYS A 206 -17.33 18.84 -14.43
N ALA A 207 -17.97 20.01 -14.52
CA ALA A 207 -19.33 20.19 -15.03
C ALA A 207 -19.45 21.48 -15.88
N PRO A 208 -20.46 21.60 -16.77
CA PRO A 208 -21.43 20.57 -17.13
C PRO A 208 -20.83 19.50 -18.05
N LYS A 209 -21.17 18.23 -17.81
CA LYS A 209 -20.80 17.09 -18.66
C LYS A 209 -21.94 16.08 -18.73
N VAL A 210 -21.97 15.31 -19.82
CA VAL A 210 -22.99 14.30 -20.09
C VAL A 210 -22.31 13.01 -20.50
N GLU A 211 -22.55 11.94 -19.75
CA GLU A 211 -22.15 10.58 -20.12
C GLU A 211 -23.28 9.99 -20.96
N LYS A 212 -23.05 9.84 -22.26
CA LYS A 212 -24.08 9.39 -23.20
C LYS A 212 -24.16 7.86 -23.26
N GLY A 213 -25.37 7.35 -23.43
CA GLY A 213 -25.63 5.92 -23.57
C GLY A 213 -26.33 5.31 -22.36
N PRO A 214 -26.61 3.99 -22.42
CA PRO A 214 -27.30 3.28 -21.34
C PRO A 214 -26.42 3.19 -20.09
N LEU A 215 -27.03 3.43 -18.93
CA LEU A 215 -26.40 3.17 -17.64
C LEU A 215 -26.35 1.67 -17.36
N PRO A 216 -25.35 1.19 -16.58
CA PRO A 216 -25.18 -0.24 -16.34
C PRO A 216 -26.33 -0.80 -15.50
N GLY A 217 -27.02 -1.82 -16.02
CA GLY A 217 -28.09 -2.53 -15.32
C GLY A 217 -29.45 -1.82 -15.37
N GLU A 218 -30.46 -2.49 -14.78
CA GLU A 218 -31.85 -2.02 -14.70
C GLU A 218 -32.32 -1.88 -13.23
N ASP A 219 -31.40 -1.93 -12.28
CA ASP A 219 -31.62 -1.90 -10.82
C ASP A 219 -31.48 -0.48 -10.23
N TRP A 220 -31.64 0.55 -11.07
CA TRP A 220 -31.47 1.94 -10.65
C TRP A 220 -32.67 2.45 -9.86
N THR A 221 -32.37 3.37 -8.94
CA THR A 221 -33.35 4.13 -8.20
C THR A 221 -33.24 5.61 -8.54
N ILE A 222 -34.38 6.25 -8.79
CA ILE A 222 -34.46 7.72 -8.90
C ILE A 222 -35.13 8.30 -7.66
N PHE A 223 -34.71 9.52 -7.34
CA PHE A 223 -35.19 10.29 -6.20
C PHE A 223 -36.18 11.36 -6.67
N GLN A 224 -37.44 11.24 -6.25
CA GLN A 224 -38.43 12.29 -6.44
C GLN A 224 -38.69 12.98 -5.10
N TYR A 225 -38.51 14.29 -5.07
CA TYR A 225 -38.66 15.09 -3.87
C TYR A 225 -39.55 16.30 -4.12
N ASN A 226 -40.35 16.64 -3.11
CA ASN A 226 -41.18 17.84 -3.10
C ASN A 226 -40.83 18.69 -1.86
N HIS A 227 -39.54 18.99 -1.71
CA HIS A 227 -39.03 19.78 -0.60
C HIS A 227 -37.75 20.52 -1.01
N SER A 228 -37.59 21.76 -0.57
CA SER A 228 -36.46 22.61 -0.96
C SER A 228 -35.11 22.22 -0.34
N THR A 229 -35.10 21.22 0.56
CA THR A 229 -33.84 20.69 1.14
C THR A 229 -33.02 19.92 0.13
N TYR A 230 -33.65 19.38 -0.93
CA TYR A 230 -32.97 18.50 -1.87
C TYR A 230 -32.53 19.24 -3.12
N GLN A 231 -31.29 19.02 -3.53
CA GLN A 231 -30.71 19.51 -4.77
C GLN A 231 -30.16 18.33 -5.59
N PRO A 232 -30.41 18.29 -6.91
CA PRO A 232 -29.90 17.21 -7.74
C PRO A 232 -28.42 17.39 -8.01
N VAL A 233 -27.64 16.31 -7.96
CA VAL A 233 -26.22 16.28 -8.32
C VAL A 233 -26.03 15.60 -9.67
N LEU A 234 -26.61 14.40 -9.82
CA LEU A 234 -26.69 13.67 -11.09
C LEU A 234 -28.13 13.53 -11.54
N LEU A 235 -28.35 13.77 -12.83
CA LEU A 235 -29.65 13.73 -13.50
C LEU A 235 -29.57 12.76 -14.69
N THR A 236 -30.64 12.03 -14.99
CA THR A 236 -30.67 11.00 -16.04
C THR A 236 -31.98 11.00 -16.83
N GLU A 237 -31.98 10.39 -18.01
CA GLU A 237 -33.17 10.10 -18.81
C GLU A 237 -33.62 8.63 -18.62
N LEU A 238 -34.91 8.35 -18.80
CA LEU A 238 -35.43 6.97 -18.87
C LEU A 238 -35.09 6.35 -20.23
N GLN A 239 -34.76 5.04 -20.26
CA GLN A 239 -34.47 4.36 -21.53
C GLN A 239 -35.71 4.18 -22.41
N THR A 240 -36.85 3.82 -21.82
CA THR A 240 -38.10 3.50 -22.53
C THR A 240 -39.14 4.61 -22.36
N GLU A 241 -39.12 5.60 -23.24
CA GLU A 241 -40.28 6.47 -23.46
C GLU A 241 -41.38 5.68 -24.20
N LYS A 242 -42.15 4.85 -23.49
CA LYS A 242 -43.47 4.44 -23.99
C LYS A 242 -44.42 5.63 -23.81
N SER A 243 -44.56 6.44 -24.86
CA SER A 243 -45.77 7.24 -25.17
C SER A 243 -46.47 7.90 -23.97
N LEU A 244 -45.84 8.88 -23.32
CA LEU A 244 -46.56 9.86 -22.51
C LEU A 244 -46.22 11.26 -23.02
N SER A 245 -47.12 11.74 -23.88
CA SER A 245 -47.33 13.13 -24.31
C SER A 245 -46.12 13.89 -24.84
N SER A 246 -46.08 13.99 -26.17
CA SER A 246 -45.62 15.17 -26.89
C SER A 246 -46.23 16.44 -26.28
N LEU A 247 -45.47 17.16 -25.44
CA LEU A 247 -45.49 18.61 -25.21
C LEU A 247 -44.63 18.92 -23.96
N SER A 248 -43.58 19.72 -24.16
CA SER A 248 -42.62 20.25 -23.15
C SER A 248 -41.44 19.33 -22.78
N GLY A 249 -40.21 19.84 -22.98
CA GLY A 249 -38.90 19.46 -22.44
C GLY A 249 -38.62 18.02 -21.98
N LYS A 250 -37.51 17.44 -22.46
CA LYS A 250 -36.93 16.20 -21.92
C LYS A 250 -36.93 16.19 -20.38
N GLN A 251 -37.65 15.24 -19.78
CA GLN A 251 -37.77 15.13 -18.33
C GLN A 251 -36.54 14.42 -17.75
N LEU A 252 -35.84 15.09 -16.84
CA LEU A 252 -34.66 14.58 -16.16
C LEU A 252 -35.01 14.12 -14.75
N TYR A 253 -34.44 12.99 -14.33
CA TYR A 253 -34.66 12.37 -13.03
C TYR A 253 -33.37 12.30 -12.22
N ALA A 254 -33.42 12.59 -10.92
CA ALA A 254 -32.23 12.61 -10.08
C ALA A 254 -31.84 11.21 -9.60
N THR A 255 -30.61 10.80 -9.84
CA THR A 255 -30.03 9.54 -9.33
C THR A 255 -29.03 9.78 -8.19
N VAL A 256 -28.54 11.01 -8.04
CA VAL A 256 -27.80 11.45 -6.87
C VAL A 256 -28.34 12.79 -6.42
N ILE A 257 -28.65 12.92 -5.14
CA ILE A 257 -29.17 14.15 -4.53
C ILE A 257 -28.35 14.55 -3.31
N GLN A 258 -28.24 15.85 -3.09
CA GLN A 258 -27.75 16.46 -1.86
C GLN A 258 -28.95 16.92 -1.03
N ASP A 259 -29.00 16.48 0.22
CA ASP A 259 -29.89 17.00 1.26
C ASP A 259 -29.14 18.06 2.06
N LEU A 260 -29.64 19.29 2.02
CA LEU A 260 -29.08 20.44 2.74
C LEU A 260 -29.37 20.41 4.25
N GLY A 261 -30.13 19.42 4.74
CA GLY A 261 -30.48 19.29 6.15
C GLY A 261 -31.48 20.33 6.64
N LEU A 262 -32.27 20.94 5.75
CA LEU A 262 -33.29 21.94 6.14
C LEU A 262 -34.49 21.31 6.87
N HIS A 263 -34.64 19.99 6.78
CA HIS A 263 -35.73 19.24 7.43
C HIS A 263 -35.39 18.84 8.87
N ASP A 264 -34.17 18.37 9.13
CA ASP A 264 -33.77 17.79 10.43
C ASP A 264 -32.39 18.24 10.94
N GLY A 265 -31.74 19.17 10.24
CA GLY A 265 -30.42 19.71 10.61
C GLY A 265 -29.22 18.87 10.19
N ILE A 266 -29.41 17.77 9.45
CA ILE A 266 -28.34 16.85 9.04
C ILE A 266 -28.16 16.90 7.52
N GLN A 267 -26.95 17.24 7.07
CA GLN A 267 -26.63 17.23 5.64
C GLN A 267 -26.34 15.81 5.14
N ARG A 268 -26.83 15.49 3.94
CA ARG A 268 -26.67 14.15 3.35
C ARG A 268 -26.39 14.18 1.86
N VAL A 269 -25.79 13.11 1.35
CA VAL A 269 -25.74 12.81 -0.08
C VAL A 269 -26.22 11.39 -0.30
N LEU A 270 -27.22 11.22 -1.17
CA LEU A 270 -27.87 9.94 -1.42
C LEU A 270 -27.63 9.48 -2.86
N PHE A 271 -27.22 8.22 -3.01
CA PHE A 271 -26.95 7.56 -4.29
C PHE A 271 -28.01 6.51 -4.59
N GLY A 272 -28.57 6.56 -5.80
CA GLY A 272 -29.63 5.65 -6.28
C GLY A 272 -29.13 4.39 -6.96
N ASN A 273 -27.85 4.05 -6.81
CA ASN A 273 -27.25 2.76 -7.15
C ASN A 273 -25.88 2.64 -6.44
N ASN A 274 -25.17 1.54 -6.64
CA ASN A 274 -23.84 1.28 -6.09
C ASN A 274 -22.71 2.05 -6.83
N LEU A 275 -21.46 1.71 -6.54
CA LEU A 275 -20.26 2.32 -7.13
C LEU A 275 -19.79 1.65 -8.44
N ASN A 276 -20.56 0.73 -9.03
CA ASN A 276 -20.17 0.10 -10.30
C ASN A 276 -20.11 1.13 -11.44
N PHE A 277 -21.01 2.11 -11.42
CA PHE A 277 -20.97 3.22 -12.35
C PHE A 277 -19.83 4.20 -11.98
N TRP A 278 -18.93 4.46 -12.91
CA TRP A 278 -17.68 5.18 -12.64
C TRP A 278 -17.91 6.62 -12.16
N LEU A 279 -18.96 7.30 -12.64
CA LEU A 279 -19.28 8.67 -12.23
C LEU A 279 -19.77 8.72 -10.77
N HIS A 280 -20.41 7.65 -10.26
CA HIS A 280 -20.72 7.56 -8.83
C HIS A 280 -19.44 7.57 -7.98
N LYS A 281 -18.35 6.94 -8.43
CA LYS A 281 -17.07 6.96 -7.71
C LYS A 281 -16.49 8.39 -7.63
N LEU A 282 -16.59 9.18 -8.70
CA LEU A 282 -16.17 10.58 -8.70
C LEU A 282 -17.00 11.42 -7.73
N ILE A 283 -18.33 11.35 -7.85
CA ILE A 283 -19.24 12.11 -6.98
C ILE A 283 -19.10 11.67 -5.52
N PHE A 284 -18.79 10.40 -5.26
CA PHE A 284 -18.54 9.88 -3.92
C PHE A 284 -17.31 10.54 -3.26
N ILE A 285 -16.20 10.70 -3.99
CA ILE A 285 -15.00 11.38 -3.47
C ILE A 285 -15.29 12.86 -3.20
N ASP A 286 -16.00 13.52 -4.12
CA ASP A 286 -16.43 14.91 -3.92
C ASP A 286 -17.39 15.05 -2.73
N ALA A 287 -18.27 14.07 -2.50
CA ALA A 287 -19.19 14.04 -1.38
C ALA A 287 -18.44 13.90 -0.04
N ILE A 288 -17.43 13.02 0.04
CA ILE A 288 -16.59 12.88 1.24
C ILE A 288 -15.88 14.21 1.55
N SER A 289 -15.29 14.83 0.53
CA SER A 289 -14.60 16.12 0.64
C SER A 289 -15.53 17.22 1.14
N PHE A 290 -16.70 17.36 0.51
CA PHE A 290 -17.67 18.39 0.86
C PHE A 290 -18.25 18.18 2.27
N LEU A 291 -18.76 16.98 2.57
CA LEU A 291 -19.47 16.67 3.81
C LEU A 291 -18.55 16.57 5.03
N SER A 292 -17.24 16.40 4.83
CA SER A 292 -16.24 16.47 5.91
C SER A 292 -15.75 17.89 6.21
N GLY A 293 -16.28 18.91 5.52
CA GLY A 293 -15.79 20.29 5.65
C GLY A 293 -14.39 20.46 5.06
N LYS A 294 -14.05 19.69 4.01
CA LYS A 294 -12.74 19.63 3.36
C LYS A 294 -11.58 19.13 4.23
N ARG A 295 -11.89 18.46 5.34
CA ARG A 295 -10.88 17.79 6.18
C ARG A 295 -10.43 16.44 5.60
N LEU A 296 -11.30 15.77 4.84
CA LEU A 296 -10.98 14.56 4.07
C LEU A 296 -11.00 14.90 2.57
N THR A 297 -9.93 15.53 2.09
CA THR A 297 -9.82 16.01 0.70
C THR A 297 -8.54 15.51 0.04
N LEU A 298 -8.66 15.07 -1.21
CA LEU A 298 -7.50 14.81 -2.08
C LEU A 298 -7.11 16.10 -2.80
N SER A 299 -5.79 16.32 -2.97
CA SER A 299 -5.29 17.42 -3.80
C SER A 299 -5.84 17.33 -5.23
N LEU A 300 -5.81 18.41 -6.01
CA LEU A 300 -6.06 18.38 -7.45
C LEU A 300 -4.82 18.02 -8.26
N ASP A 301 -3.62 18.15 -7.67
CA ASP A 301 -2.37 17.87 -8.37
C ASP A 301 -2.11 16.36 -8.46
N ARG A 302 -1.72 15.90 -9.65
CA ARG A 302 -1.37 14.50 -9.93
C ARG A 302 -0.03 14.45 -10.64
N TYR A 303 0.89 13.68 -10.07
CA TYR A 303 2.20 13.45 -10.66
C TYR A 303 2.22 12.11 -11.37
N ILE A 304 2.54 12.11 -12.67
CA ILE A 304 2.58 10.92 -13.50
C ILE A 304 3.98 10.75 -14.07
N LEU A 305 4.55 9.56 -13.92
CA LEU A 305 5.76 9.13 -14.61
C LEU A 305 5.46 7.85 -15.40
N VAL A 306 5.91 7.77 -16.65
CA VAL A 306 5.76 6.58 -17.49
C VAL A 306 7.15 6.05 -17.80
N ASP A 307 7.47 4.93 -17.17
CA ASP A 307 8.73 4.25 -17.34
C ASP A 307 8.55 3.14 -18.39
N ILE A 308 9.35 3.20 -19.47
CA ILE A 308 9.43 2.21 -20.54
C ILE A 308 10.64 1.32 -20.27
N ASP A 309 10.42 0.17 -19.66
CA ASP A 309 11.46 -0.82 -19.40
C ASP A 309 11.84 -1.53 -20.71
N ASP A 310 12.90 -2.33 -20.67
CA ASP A 310 13.31 -3.22 -21.76
C ASP A 310 13.73 -2.55 -23.08
N ILE A 311 14.22 -1.31 -23.03
CA ILE A 311 14.83 -0.68 -24.21
C ILE A 311 16.03 -1.54 -24.66
N PHE A 312 15.99 -1.90 -25.95
CA PHE A 312 16.81 -2.87 -26.65
C PHE A 312 16.57 -4.36 -26.35
N VAL A 313 15.75 -4.78 -25.39
CA VAL A 313 15.66 -6.21 -25.00
C VAL A 313 14.70 -7.02 -25.86
N GLY A 314 13.68 -6.37 -26.45
CA GLY A 314 12.57 -7.02 -27.16
C GLY A 314 13.00 -8.05 -28.23
N LYS A 315 12.19 -9.10 -28.43
CA LYS A 315 12.44 -10.09 -29.47
C LYS A 315 12.16 -9.50 -30.86
N GLU A 316 12.81 -10.03 -31.88
CA GLU A 316 12.53 -9.70 -33.29
C GLU A 316 11.01 -9.74 -33.59
N GLY A 317 10.50 -8.72 -34.27
CA GLY A 317 9.08 -8.52 -34.58
C GLY A 317 8.26 -7.86 -33.47
N THR A 318 8.87 -7.60 -32.32
CA THR A 318 8.22 -6.91 -31.19
C THR A 318 8.88 -5.59 -30.83
N ARG A 319 9.96 -5.21 -31.53
CA ARG A 319 10.72 -4.00 -31.24
C ARG A 319 10.11 -2.79 -31.95
N MET A 320 10.54 -1.60 -31.53
CA MET A 320 10.18 -0.36 -32.21
C MET A 320 11.02 -0.19 -33.47
N ASN A 321 10.38 0.09 -34.60
CA ASN A 321 11.08 0.57 -35.79
C ASN A 321 11.11 2.11 -35.83
N VAL A 322 11.70 2.67 -36.88
CA VAL A 322 11.78 4.13 -37.12
C VAL A 322 10.43 4.84 -37.01
N LYS A 323 9.34 4.23 -37.50
CA LYS A 323 8.00 4.85 -37.46
C LYS A 323 7.47 4.90 -36.03
N ASP A 324 7.77 3.89 -35.23
CA ASP A 324 7.33 3.80 -33.84
C ASP A 324 8.06 4.82 -32.96
N VAL A 325 9.37 4.98 -33.15
CA VAL A 325 10.17 5.98 -32.43
C VAL A 325 9.73 7.41 -32.79
N LYS A 326 9.41 7.68 -34.06
CA LYS A 326 8.82 8.97 -34.46
C LYS A 326 7.48 9.22 -33.78
N ALA A 327 6.61 8.22 -33.73
CA ALA A 327 5.33 8.33 -33.05
C ALA A 327 5.48 8.53 -31.54
N LEU A 328 6.49 7.92 -30.91
CA LEU A 328 6.84 8.13 -29.51
C LEU A 328 7.20 9.59 -29.24
N LEU A 329 8.06 10.20 -30.06
CA LEU A 329 8.45 11.61 -29.97
C LEU A 329 7.26 12.56 -30.21
N GLU A 330 6.47 12.32 -31.25
CA GLU A 330 5.27 13.11 -31.55
C GLU A 330 4.25 13.05 -30.41
N THR A 331 4.02 11.85 -29.87
CA THR A 331 3.09 11.63 -28.76
C THR A 331 3.58 12.24 -27.47
N GLN A 332 4.90 12.22 -27.19
CA GLN A 332 5.48 12.92 -26.05
C GLN A 332 5.15 14.41 -26.11
N ASN A 333 5.27 15.03 -27.28
CA ASN A 333 4.92 16.44 -27.48
C ASN A 333 3.41 16.69 -27.33
N LEU A 334 2.56 15.78 -27.82
CA LEU A 334 1.12 15.84 -27.57
C LEU A 334 0.82 15.77 -26.06
N LEU A 335 1.40 14.81 -25.35
CA LEU A 335 1.20 14.63 -23.91
C LEU A 335 1.69 15.83 -23.10
N ARG A 336 2.75 16.53 -23.53
CA ARG A 336 3.20 17.80 -22.90
C ARG A 336 2.11 18.89 -22.92
N THR A 337 1.14 18.84 -23.84
CA THR A 337 0.00 19.78 -23.86
C THR A 337 -1.07 19.46 -22.80
N GLN A 338 -1.06 18.22 -22.27
CA GLN A 338 -2.09 17.68 -21.36
C GLN A 338 -1.54 17.41 -19.96
N VAL A 339 -0.25 17.08 -19.88
CA VAL A 339 0.52 16.75 -18.68
C VAL A 339 1.76 17.64 -18.67
N ALA A 340 1.83 18.56 -17.71
CA ALA A 340 2.91 19.53 -17.67
C ALA A 340 4.27 18.85 -17.49
N ASN A 341 5.27 19.27 -18.27
CA ASN A 341 6.64 18.73 -18.26
C ASN A 341 6.75 17.22 -18.56
N PHE A 342 5.80 16.66 -19.30
CA PHE A 342 5.82 15.24 -19.64
C PHE A 342 7.07 14.84 -20.43
N THR A 343 7.73 13.79 -19.96
CA THR A 343 8.87 13.15 -20.62
C THR A 343 8.81 11.65 -20.32
N PHE A 344 8.94 10.80 -21.34
CA PHE A 344 9.09 9.36 -21.16
C PHE A 344 10.46 9.04 -20.57
N ASN A 345 10.49 8.04 -19.69
CA ASN A 345 11.69 7.60 -18.99
C ASN A 345 12.06 6.19 -19.47
N LEU A 346 13.22 6.03 -20.09
CA LEU A 346 13.61 4.85 -20.86
C LEU A 346 14.62 3.99 -20.10
N GLY A 347 14.24 2.74 -19.82
CA GLY A 347 15.05 1.75 -19.12
C GLY A 347 15.82 0.86 -20.08
N PHE A 348 17.14 1.00 -20.15
CA PHE A 348 17.95 0.33 -21.19
C PHE A 348 18.85 -0.80 -20.67
N SER A 349 19.00 -1.81 -21.53
CA SER A 349 19.96 -2.91 -21.39
C SER A 349 20.82 -3.02 -22.65
N GLY A 350 22.01 -2.41 -22.64
CA GLY A 350 22.82 -2.18 -23.85
C GLY A 350 23.30 -3.45 -24.56
N LYS A 351 23.30 -4.62 -23.91
CA LYS A 351 23.74 -5.89 -24.51
C LYS A 351 22.96 -6.25 -25.76
N PHE A 352 21.71 -5.82 -25.84
CA PHE A 352 20.76 -6.20 -26.87
C PHE A 352 20.55 -5.11 -27.92
N TYR A 353 21.43 -4.11 -27.95
CA TYR A 353 21.47 -3.14 -29.04
C TYR A 353 21.81 -3.86 -30.35
N HIS A 354 21.07 -3.56 -31.42
CA HIS A 354 21.20 -4.19 -32.74
C HIS A 354 21.05 -5.72 -32.74
N THR A 355 20.00 -6.20 -32.07
CA THR A 355 19.61 -7.62 -32.09
C THR A 355 18.25 -7.85 -32.76
N GLY A 356 17.72 -6.87 -33.48
CA GLY A 356 16.44 -6.95 -34.20
C GLY A 356 16.61 -7.24 -35.69
N THR A 357 15.56 -6.95 -36.45
CA THR A 357 15.64 -6.80 -37.92
C THR A 357 16.32 -5.48 -38.30
N GLU A 358 16.73 -5.35 -39.57
CA GLU A 358 17.31 -4.10 -40.10
C GLU A 358 16.43 -2.86 -39.81
N GLU A 359 15.10 -2.97 -39.97
CA GLU A 359 14.17 -1.87 -39.68
C GLU A 359 14.04 -1.54 -38.18
N GLU A 360 14.19 -2.56 -37.31
CA GLU A 360 14.16 -2.39 -35.86
C GLU A 360 15.48 -1.80 -35.34
N ASP A 361 16.62 -2.22 -35.91
CA ASP A 361 17.94 -1.71 -35.59
C ASP A 361 18.10 -0.24 -36.03
N GLU A 362 17.50 0.16 -37.16
CA GLU A 362 17.35 1.58 -37.51
C GLU A 362 16.48 2.35 -36.50
N GLY A 363 15.50 1.68 -35.87
CA GLY A 363 14.72 2.23 -34.77
C GLY A 363 15.57 2.47 -33.52
N ASP A 364 16.39 1.50 -33.14
CA ASP A 364 17.36 1.62 -32.05
C ASP A 364 18.33 2.80 -32.29
N ASP A 365 18.82 2.95 -33.53
CA ASP A 365 19.66 4.09 -33.93
C ASP A 365 18.94 5.42 -33.78
N LEU A 366 17.67 5.49 -34.15
CA LEU A 366 16.90 6.72 -34.04
C LEU A 366 16.64 7.10 -32.56
N LEU A 367 16.44 6.13 -31.68
CA LEU A 367 16.36 6.37 -30.23
C LEU A 367 17.66 6.99 -29.71
N LEU A 368 18.81 6.44 -30.09
CA LEU A 368 20.11 6.94 -29.65
C LEU A 368 20.47 8.31 -30.27
N ARG A 369 19.99 8.60 -31.49
CA ARG A 369 20.10 9.96 -32.07
C ARG A 369 19.20 10.98 -31.37
N SER A 370 18.24 10.53 -30.58
CA SER A 370 17.23 11.35 -29.91
C SER A 370 17.38 11.31 -28.38
N VAL A 371 18.59 11.01 -27.87
CA VAL A 371 18.86 10.82 -26.42
C VAL A 371 18.40 12.01 -25.57
N ASP A 372 18.64 13.23 -26.03
CA ASP A 372 18.32 14.47 -25.29
C ASP A 372 16.80 14.73 -25.15
N GLU A 373 15.96 14.02 -25.91
CA GLU A 373 14.51 14.15 -25.86
C GLU A 373 13.87 13.31 -24.74
N PHE A 374 14.62 12.37 -24.15
CA PHE A 374 14.12 11.42 -23.17
C PHE A 374 14.89 11.47 -21.84
N TRP A 375 14.27 10.93 -20.79
CA TRP A 375 15.01 10.53 -19.60
C TRP A 375 15.44 9.08 -19.71
N TRP A 376 16.53 8.73 -19.04
CA TRP A 376 17.13 7.41 -19.13
C TRP A 376 17.46 6.86 -17.76
N PHE A 377 17.31 5.55 -17.60
CA PHE A 377 17.77 4.83 -16.42
C PHE A 377 18.36 3.46 -16.79
N PRO A 378 19.36 2.97 -16.04
CA PRO A 378 19.93 1.66 -16.29
C PRO A 378 18.96 0.54 -15.88
N HIS A 379 18.86 -0.48 -16.73
CA HIS A 379 18.06 -1.68 -16.50
C HIS A 379 18.90 -2.98 -16.54
N MET A 380 20.16 -2.89 -16.10
CA MET A 380 21.20 -3.94 -16.14
C MET A 380 21.68 -4.30 -17.56
N TRP A 381 22.96 -4.67 -17.72
CA TRP A 381 23.53 -4.99 -19.04
C TRP A 381 22.80 -6.15 -19.75
N SER A 382 22.74 -7.31 -19.10
CA SER A 382 22.15 -8.53 -19.69
C SER A 382 20.66 -8.73 -19.35
N HIS A 383 19.96 -7.70 -18.86
CA HIS A 383 18.59 -7.82 -18.34
C HIS A 383 18.42 -8.96 -17.30
N MET A 384 19.50 -9.26 -16.54
CA MET A 384 19.50 -10.34 -15.55
C MET A 384 18.97 -9.86 -14.21
N GLN A 385 18.13 -10.70 -13.59
CA GLN A 385 17.52 -10.46 -12.30
C GLN A 385 18.58 -10.42 -11.18
N PRO A 386 18.67 -9.34 -10.37
CA PRO A 386 19.74 -9.19 -9.37
C PRO A 386 19.85 -10.31 -8.33
N HIS A 387 18.75 -10.94 -7.93
CA HIS A 387 18.77 -12.01 -6.93
C HIS A 387 19.45 -13.31 -7.39
N LEU A 388 19.71 -13.45 -8.70
CA LEU A 388 20.47 -14.57 -9.28
C LEU A 388 21.99 -14.40 -9.10
N PHE A 389 22.45 -13.22 -8.70
CA PHE A 389 23.85 -12.96 -8.43
C PHE A 389 24.14 -13.20 -6.95
N HIS A 390 25.20 -13.97 -6.69
CA HIS A 390 25.64 -14.32 -5.35
C HIS A 390 26.65 -13.31 -4.79
N ASN A 391 27.45 -12.72 -5.68
CA ASN A 391 28.55 -11.82 -5.34
C ASN A 391 28.28 -10.40 -5.87
N GLU A 392 28.56 -9.39 -5.04
CA GLU A 392 28.48 -7.98 -5.43
C GLU A 392 29.35 -7.66 -6.65
N SER A 393 30.54 -8.27 -6.75
CA SER A 393 31.47 -8.04 -7.86
C SER A 393 30.84 -8.31 -9.23
N SER A 394 30.08 -9.41 -9.37
CA SER A 394 29.43 -9.76 -10.64
C SER A 394 28.30 -8.80 -11.01
N LEU A 395 27.55 -8.30 -10.03
CA LEU A 395 26.57 -7.22 -10.25
C LEU A 395 27.27 -5.94 -10.71
N VAL A 396 28.38 -5.58 -10.06
CA VAL A 396 29.17 -4.40 -10.41
C VAL A 396 29.72 -4.50 -11.83
N GLU A 397 30.25 -5.65 -12.24
CA GLU A 397 30.72 -5.88 -13.62
C GLU A 397 29.60 -5.69 -14.65
N GLN A 398 28.43 -6.29 -14.43
CA GLN A 398 27.27 -6.08 -15.32
C GLN A 398 26.82 -4.61 -15.36
N MET A 399 26.87 -3.90 -14.24
CA MET A 399 26.52 -2.48 -14.20
C MET A 399 27.55 -1.60 -14.90
N ILE A 400 28.85 -1.94 -14.81
CA ILE A 400 29.94 -1.22 -15.50
C ILE A 400 29.78 -1.34 -17.01
N LEU A 401 29.54 -2.54 -17.54
CA LEU A 401 29.31 -2.74 -18.99
C LEU A 401 28.15 -1.89 -19.51
N ASN A 402 27.04 -1.84 -18.78
CA ASN A 402 25.90 -1.01 -19.16
C ASN A 402 26.21 0.49 -19.07
N LYS A 403 27.10 0.88 -18.16
CA LYS A 403 27.55 2.28 -18.00
C LYS A 403 28.52 2.70 -19.10
N GLU A 404 29.41 1.81 -19.51
CA GLU A 404 30.31 2.02 -20.65
C GLU A 404 29.51 2.22 -21.93
N PHE A 405 28.53 1.35 -22.19
CA PHE A 405 27.60 1.53 -23.31
C PHE A 405 26.89 2.90 -23.28
N ALA A 406 26.43 3.33 -22.11
CA ALA A 406 25.79 4.64 -21.94
C ALA A 406 26.75 5.79 -22.29
N LEU A 407 28.00 5.72 -21.83
CA LEU A 407 29.03 6.72 -22.12
C LEU A 407 29.39 6.76 -23.62
N GLU A 408 29.49 5.61 -24.26
CA GLU A 408 29.80 5.49 -25.70
C GLU A 408 28.71 6.12 -26.58
N HIS A 409 27.45 6.02 -26.16
CA HIS A 409 26.28 6.50 -26.92
C HIS A 409 25.69 7.81 -26.38
N GLY A 410 26.38 8.49 -25.46
CA GLY A 410 25.97 9.78 -24.92
C GLY A 410 24.74 9.76 -24.02
N ILE A 411 24.31 8.60 -23.52
CA ILE A 411 23.17 8.46 -22.60
C ILE A 411 23.53 9.06 -21.23
N PRO A 412 22.69 9.93 -20.64
CA PRO A 412 22.94 10.51 -19.32
C PRO A 412 23.11 9.46 -18.21
N ILE A 413 24.14 9.61 -17.38
CA ILE A 413 24.51 8.63 -16.33
C ILE A 413 24.26 9.12 -14.90
N ASP A 414 23.80 10.36 -14.72
CA ASP A 414 23.67 11.06 -13.44
C ASP A 414 22.22 11.34 -13.03
N MET A 415 21.25 10.70 -13.70
CA MET A 415 19.81 10.84 -13.42
C MET A 415 19.40 10.34 -12.03
N GLY A 416 20.23 9.52 -11.37
CA GLY A 416 20.03 9.06 -9.99
C GLY A 416 18.86 8.09 -9.80
N TYR A 417 18.30 7.55 -10.88
CA TYR A 417 17.19 6.60 -10.88
C TYR A 417 17.57 5.29 -11.58
N ALA A 418 17.14 4.16 -11.06
CA ALA A 418 17.29 2.85 -11.68
C ALA A 418 16.12 1.94 -11.35
N VAL A 419 15.87 0.96 -12.22
CA VAL A 419 14.90 -0.11 -11.98
C VAL A 419 15.61 -1.43 -12.23
N ALA A 420 15.45 -2.40 -11.32
CA ALA A 420 15.99 -3.73 -11.53
C ALA A 420 15.06 -4.56 -12.44
N PRO A 421 15.61 -5.43 -13.31
CA PRO A 421 14.84 -6.40 -14.07
C PRO A 421 13.88 -7.21 -13.18
N HIS A 422 12.60 -7.24 -13.58
CA HIS A 422 11.49 -7.84 -12.83
C HIS A 422 11.34 -7.33 -11.39
N HIS A 423 11.86 -6.13 -11.09
CA HIS A 423 11.89 -5.52 -9.77
C HIS A 423 12.56 -6.36 -8.67
N SER A 424 13.27 -7.40 -9.09
CA SER A 424 13.83 -8.37 -8.16
C SER A 424 15.01 -7.78 -7.39
N GLY A 425 15.09 -8.11 -6.11
CA GLY A 425 16.08 -7.53 -5.20
C GLY A 425 15.78 -6.10 -4.75
N VAL A 426 14.78 -5.40 -5.32
CA VAL A 426 14.27 -4.13 -4.77
C VAL A 426 13.45 -4.42 -3.53
N TYR A 427 12.49 -5.35 -3.63
CA TYR A 427 11.80 -5.96 -2.50
C TYR A 427 11.36 -7.40 -2.85
N PRO A 428 11.67 -8.42 -2.03
CA PRO A 428 12.53 -8.38 -0.84
C PRO A 428 13.93 -7.86 -1.16
N VAL A 429 14.51 -7.09 -0.23
CA VAL A 429 15.77 -6.40 -0.48
C VAL A 429 16.93 -7.38 -0.65
N HIS A 430 17.66 -7.21 -1.76
CA HIS A 430 18.96 -7.80 -2.01
C HIS A 430 20.04 -6.74 -1.76
N ILE A 431 20.78 -6.88 -0.66
CA ILE A 431 21.68 -5.82 -0.15
C ILE A 431 22.76 -5.45 -1.17
N GLN A 432 23.30 -6.46 -1.87
CA GLN A 432 24.34 -6.29 -2.87
C GLN A 432 23.87 -5.40 -4.05
N LEU A 433 22.58 -5.45 -4.41
CA LEU A 433 22.02 -4.59 -5.45
C LEU A 433 22.12 -3.10 -5.07
N TYR A 434 21.70 -2.75 -3.86
CA TYR A 434 21.73 -1.37 -3.37
C TYR A 434 23.18 -0.85 -3.23
N ALA A 435 24.10 -1.71 -2.80
CA ALA A 435 25.52 -1.37 -2.73
C ALA A 435 26.12 -1.11 -4.13
N ALA A 436 25.88 -2.02 -5.08
CA ALA A 436 26.36 -1.90 -6.45
C ALA A 436 25.76 -0.66 -7.17
N TRP A 437 24.46 -0.41 -7.00
CA TRP A 437 23.79 0.78 -7.55
C TRP A 437 24.41 2.09 -7.08
N LYS A 438 24.69 2.24 -5.78
CA LYS A 438 25.39 3.42 -5.26
C LYS A 438 26.79 3.54 -5.84
N LYS A 439 27.52 2.43 -5.86
CA LYS A 439 28.94 2.41 -6.24
C LYS A 439 29.15 2.73 -7.71
N VAL A 440 28.33 2.17 -8.61
CA VAL A 440 28.52 2.28 -10.06
C VAL A 440 27.76 3.49 -10.62
N TRP A 441 26.52 3.68 -10.22
CA TRP A 441 25.59 4.64 -10.84
C TRP A 441 25.23 5.83 -9.95
N GLY A 442 25.55 5.80 -8.64
CA GLY A 442 25.14 6.86 -7.72
C GLY A 442 23.62 6.95 -7.53
N ILE A 443 22.91 5.82 -7.63
CA ILE A 443 21.44 5.78 -7.54
C ILE A 443 20.96 6.29 -6.19
N GLN A 444 19.94 7.16 -6.26
CA GLN A 444 19.23 7.73 -5.11
C GLN A 444 17.78 7.26 -5.05
N VAL A 445 17.21 6.86 -6.19
CA VAL A 445 15.81 6.47 -6.32
C VAL A 445 15.65 5.19 -7.13
N THR A 446 14.69 4.35 -6.72
CA THR A 446 14.20 3.23 -7.52
C THR A 446 12.69 3.08 -7.33
N SER A 447 12.06 2.17 -8.05
CA SER A 447 10.64 1.86 -7.90
C SER A 447 10.35 0.37 -7.96
N THR A 448 9.24 -0.03 -7.33
CA THR A 448 8.77 -1.42 -7.34
C THR A 448 7.27 -1.50 -7.13
N GLU A 449 6.65 -2.48 -7.79
CA GLU A 449 5.28 -2.92 -7.59
C GLU A 449 5.16 -4.01 -6.51
N GLU A 450 6.28 -4.54 -5.99
CA GLU A 450 6.32 -5.70 -5.10
C GLU A 450 6.06 -5.36 -3.62
N TYR A 451 6.14 -4.08 -3.25
CA TYR A 451 6.17 -3.65 -1.85
C TYR A 451 4.85 -3.02 -1.36
N PRO A 452 4.32 -3.44 -0.18
CA PRO A 452 4.73 -4.61 0.58
C PRO A 452 4.34 -5.90 -0.13
N HIS A 453 3.31 -5.89 -0.96
CA HIS A 453 2.92 -6.99 -1.85
C HIS A 453 2.45 -6.46 -3.20
N LEU A 454 2.50 -7.30 -4.23
CA LEU A 454 1.94 -6.99 -5.55
C LEU A 454 0.45 -6.67 -5.49
N LYS A 455 -0.33 -7.45 -4.72
CA LYS A 455 -1.78 -7.26 -4.59
C LYS A 455 -2.21 -7.29 -3.11
N PRO A 456 -3.22 -6.48 -2.73
CA PRO A 456 -3.89 -5.48 -3.55
C PRO A 456 -3.04 -4.21 -3.74
N ALA A 457 -3.15 -3.56 -4.91
CA ALA A 457 -2.32 -2.41 -5.28
C ALA A 457 -2.47 -1.20 -4.33
N ARG A 458 -3.64 -1.03 -3.70
CA ARG A 458 -3.93 0.05 -2.75
C ARG A 458 -3.08 0.04 -1.47
N TYR A 459 -2.42 -1.08 -1.16
CA TYR A 459 -1.49 -1.16 -0.02
C TYR A 459 -0.05 -0.85 -0.39
N ARG A 460 0.25 -0.65 -1.68
CA ARG A 460 1.60 -0.30 -2.11
C ARG A 460 1.99 1.06 -1.56
N LYS A 461 3.23 1.15 -1.09
CA LYS A 461 3.79 2.34 -0.46
C LYS A 461 5.27 2.47 -0.80
N GLY A 462 5.87 3.60 -0.48
CA GLY A 462 7.32 3.79 -0.58
C GLY A 462 8.03 3.32 0.67
N PHE A 463 9.36 3.26 0.60
CA PHE A 463 10.26 3.12 1.75
C PHE A 463 11.65 3.64 1.41
N ILE A 464 12.49 3.84 2.41
CA ILE A 464 13.90 4.20 2.22
C ILE A 464 14.75 3.07 2.75
N HIS A 465 15.61 2.52 1.90
CA HIS A 465 16.59 1.51 2.31
C HIS A 465 17.98 1.89 1.82
N ASN A 466 18.97 1.82 2.73
CA ASN A 466 20.34 2.21 2.46
C ASN A 466 20.39 3.58 1.73
N SER A 467 19.70 4.60 2.24
CA SER A 467 19.61 5.95 1.61
C SER A 467 19.09 6.01 0.17
N ILE A 468 18.54 4.92 -0.38
CA ILE A 468 17.83 4.90 -1.67
C ILE A 468 16.33 4.97 -1.37
N MET A 469 15.66 5.93 -1.98
CA MET A 469 14.21 6.12 -1.93
C MET A 469 13.54 5.15 -2.90
N VAL A 470 12.66 4.28 -2.40
CA VAL A 470 11.91 3.31 -3.18
C VAL A 470 10.47 3.80 -3.31
N LEU A 471 10.00 3.99 -4.54
CA LEU A 471 8.65 4.47 -4.84
C LEU A 471 7.72 3.33 -5.27
N PRO A 472 6.42 3.39 -4.91
CA PRO A 472 5.46 2.38 -5.35
C PRO A 472 5.13 2.56 -6.83
N ARG A 473 5.29 1.49 -7.61
CA ARG A 473 4.99 1.45 -9.05
C ARG A 473 3.60 0.85 -9.32
N GLN A 474 2.95 1.32 -10.37
CA GLN A 474 1.58 0.98 -10.77
C GLN A 474 1.59 0.17 -12.06
N THR A 475 0.65 -0.76 -12.15
CA THR A 475 0.38 -1.54 -13.35
C THR A 475 -0.66 -0.81 -14.19
N CYS A 476 -0.50 -0.79 -15.51
CA CYS A 476 -1.47 -0.14 -16.43
C CYS A 476 -2.26 -1.14 -17.29
N GLY A 477 -2.17 -2.44 -16.98
CA GLY A 477 -2.85 -3.49 -17.75
C GLY A 477 -2.21 -3.77 -19.12
N LEU A 478 -1.03 -3.22 -19.40
CA LEU A 478 -0.22 -3.57 -20.58
C LEU A 478 0.88 -4.53 -20.13
N PHE A 479 0.90 -5.73 -20.71
CA PHE A 479 1.94 -6.73 -20.46
C PHE A 479 2.95 -6.75 -21.60
N THR A 480 4.12 -7.34 -21.38
CA THR A 480 5.19 -7.48 -22.40
C THR A 480 4.73 -8.18 -23.68
N HIS A 481 3.75 -9.07 -23.59
CA HIS A 481 3.17 -9.82 -24.71
C HIS A 481 1.90 -9.16 -25.28
N THR A 482 1.41 -8.08 -24.67
CA THR A 482 0.23 -7.36 -25.15
C THR A 482 0.68 -6.29 -26.15
N ILE A 483 0.79 -6.72 -27.41
CA ILE A 483 1.35 -5.91 -28.49
C ILE A 483 0.25 -5.41 -29.43
N PHE A 484 -0.72 -6.27 -29.76
CA PHE A 484 -1.81 -5.94 -30.67
C PHE A 484 -3.11 -5.65 -29.94
N TYR A 485 -3.85 -4.64 -30.38
CA TYR A 485 -5.08 -4.17 -29.72
C TYR A 485 -6.14 -5.26 -29.69
N ARG A 486 -6.26 -6.03 -30.78
CA ARG A 486 -7.21 -7.15 -30.94
C ARG A 486 -6.91 -8.33 -30.02
N GLU A 487 -5.67 -8.46 -29.56
CA GLU A 487 -5.19 -9.55 -28.72
C GLU A 487 -5.10 -9.15 -27.23
N TYR A 488 -5.58 -7.95 -26.89
CA TYR A 488 -5.63 -7.49 -25.50
C TYR A 488 -6.37 -8.53 -24.62
N PRO A 489 -5.85 -8.88 -23.44
CA PRO A 489 -6.51 -9.85 -22.57
C PRO A 489 -7.95 -9.42 -22.20
N GLY A 490 -8.95 -10.23 -22.57
CA GLY A 490 -10.37 -9.88 -22.40
C GLY A 490 -10.97 -9.06 -23.56
N GLY A 491 -10.16 -8.74 -24.58
CA GLY A 491 -10.54 -8.00 -25.78
C GLY A 491 -10.29 -6.50 -25.68
N PRO A 492 -10.28 -5.78 -26.83
CA PRO A 492 -9.94 -4.35 -26.89
C PRO A 492 -10.79 -3.46 -25.97
N GLN A 493 -12.07 -3.82 -25.78
CA GLN A 493 -13.01 -3.08 -24.93
C GLN A 493 -12.59 -3.05 -23.46
N GLU A 494 -11.84 -4.04 -22.97
CA GLU A 494 -11.37 -4.04 -21.58
C GLU A 494 -10.27 -3.00 -21.36
N LEU A 495 -9.41 -2.74 -22.34
CA LEU A 495 -8.45 -1.63 -22.29
C LEU A 495 -9.18 -0.28 -22.27
N ASP A 496 -10.14 -0.10 -23.19
CA ASP A 496 -10.96 1.12 -23.25
C ASP A 496 -11.72 1.37 -21.96
N LYS A 497 -12.30 0.33 -21.36
CA LYS A 497 -13.00 0.39 -20.09
C LYS A 497 -12.07 0.72 -18.93
N SER A 498 -10.84 0.19 -18.92
CA SER A 498 -9.83 0.54 -17.92
C SER A 498 -9.48 2.04 -17.98
N ILE A 499 -9.36 2.60 -19.19
CA ILE A 499 -9.07 4.01 -19.44
C ILE A 499 -10.28 4.91 -19.11
N ARG A 500 -11.49 4.53 -19.55
CA ARG A 500 -12.71 5.34 -19.46
C ARG A 500 -13.49 5.00 -18.19
N GLY A 501 -13.03 5.54 -17.05
CA GLY A 501 -13.70 5.38 -15.76
C GLY A 501 -13.37 4.09 -15.01
N GLY A 502 -12.53 3.22 -15.58
CA GLY A 502 -12.10 1.96 -14.96
C GLY A 502 -10.83 2.09 -14.10
N GLU A 503 -10.09 0.98 -13.97
CA GLU A 503 -8.97 0.84 -13.03
C GLU A 503 -7.86 1.86 -13.25
N LEU A 504 -7.47 2.12 -14.51
CA LEU A 504 -6.39 3.05 -14.82
C LEU A 504 -6.79 4.51 -14.50
N PHE A 505 -8.03 4.88 -14.81
CA PHE A 505 -8.59 6.17 -14.39
C PHE A 505 -8.65 6.30 -12.87
N LEU A 506 -9.15 5.29 -12.17
CA LEU A 506 -9.24 5.30 -10.70
C LEU A 506 -7.87 5.38 -10.04
N THR A 507 -6.84 4.79 -10.65
CA THR A 507 -5.45 4.88 -10.17
C THR A 507 -5.00 6.33 -10.13
N ILE A 508 -5.19 7.09 -11.21
CA ILE A 508 -4.88 8.54 -11.23
C ILE A 508 -5.80 9.32 -10.30
N LEU A 509 -7.08 8.97 -10.23
CA LEU A 509 -8.03 9.69 -9.40
C LEU A 509 -7.65 9.65 -7.92
N LEU A 510 -7.24 8.47 -7.42
CA LEU A 510 -7.03 8.21 -6.00
C LEU A 510 -5.57 8.39 -5.55
N ASN A 511 -4.59 8.28 -6.45
CA ASN A 511 -3.17 8.39 -6.09
C ASN A 511 -2.58 9.75 -6.52
N PRO A 512 -1.98 10.52 -5.60
CA PRO A 512 -1.34 11.79 -5.96
C PRO A 512 -0.09 11.61 -6.82
N ILE A 513 0.58 10.45 -6.70
CA ILE A 513 1.77 10.10 -7.47
C ILE A 513 1.56 8.71 -8.08
N SER A 514 1.74 8.58 -9.39
CA SER A 514 1.65 7.32 -10.13
C SER A 514 2.84 7.16 -11.08
N ILE A 515 3.60 6.08 -10.93
CA ILE A 515 4.68 5.64 -11.81
C ILE A 515 4.19 4.39 -12.54
N PHE A 516 3.87 4.51 -13.82
CA PHE A 516 3.37 3.39 -14.60
C PHE A 516 4.51 2.58 -15.20
N MET A 517 4.42 1.25 -15.06
CA MET A 517 5.31 0.31 -15.73
C MET A 517 4.77 -0.07 -17.11
N THR A 518 5.54 0.24 -18.15
CA THR A 518 5.39 -0.27 -19.51
C THR A 518 6.72 -0.84 -20.01
N HIS A 519 6.71 -1.46 -21.19
CA HIS A 519 7.90 -2.05 -21.80
C HIS A 519 8.00 -1.63 -23.25
N LEU A 520 9.20 -1.69 -23.84
CA LEU A 520 9.48 -1.36 -25.24
C LEU A 520 8.44 -1.97 -26.22
N SER A 521 8.05 -3.22 -26.02
CA SER A 521 7.09 -3.91 -26.90
C SER A 521 5.69 -3.29 -26.91
N ASN A 522 5.32 -2.51 -25.88
CA ASN A 522 4.04 -1.77 -25.86
C ASN A 522 4.04 -0.55 -26.78
N TYR A 523 5.21 -0.16 -27.30
CA TYR A 523 5.39 1.01 -28.16
C TYR A 523 5.75 0.63 -29.61
N GLY A 524 6.05 -0.65 -29.88
CA GLY A 524 6.10 -1.18 -31.24
C GLY A 524 4.70 -1.55 -31.78
N ASN A 525 4.62 -1.88 -33.06
CA ASN A 525 3.41 -2.38 -33.71
C ASN A 525 2.17 -1.45 -33.53
N ASP A 526 1.13 -1.89 -32.78
CA ASP A 526 -0.10 -1.10 -32.56
C ASP A 526 0.09 0.04 -31.55
N ARG A 527 1.27 0.17 -30.91
CA ARG A 527 1.63 1.27 -30.00
C ARG A 527 0.64 1.46 -28.86
N LEU A 528 0.22 0.37 -28.22
CA LEU A 528 -0.78 0.38 -27.16
C LEU A 528 -0.41 1.29 -25.98
N GLY A 529 0.87 1.45 -25.68
CA GLY A 529 1.36 2.40 -24.68
C GLY A 529 0.96 3.84 -25.02
N LEU A 530 1.17 4.27 -26.27
CA LEU A 530 0.82 5.61 -26.75
C LEU A 530 -0.71 5.81 -26.73
N TYR A 531 -1.45 4.83 -27.28
CA TYR A 531 -2.92 4.85 -27.25
C TYR A 531 -3.45 5.02 -25.82
N THR A 532 -2.92 4.25 -24.87
CA THR A 532 -3.40 4.21 -23.49
C THR A 532 -3.24 5.55 -22.80
N PHE A 533 -2.03 6.13 -22.79
CA PHE A 533 -1.78 7.35 -22.01
C PHE A 533 -2.39 8.61 -22.64
N VAL A 534 -2.47 8.70 -23.97
CA VAL A 534 -3.17 9.81 -24.64
C VAL A 534 -4.66 9.80 -24.31
N ASN A 535 -5.31 8.65 -24.45
CA ASN A 535 -6.74 8.54 -24.15
C ASN A 535 -7.03 8.73 -22.66
N LEU A 536 -6.14 8.27 -21.78
CA LEU A 536 -6.26 8.48 -20.34
C LEU A 536 -6.14 9.97 -19.96
N ALA A 537 -5.12 10.67 -20.46
CA ALA A 537 -4.93 12.09 -20.19
C ALA A 537 -6.12 12.92 -20.72
N ASN A 538 -6.58 12.63 -21.94
CA ASN A 538 -7.79 13.22 -22.52
C ASN A 538 -9.02 13.01 -21.63
N PHE A 539 -9.24 11.77 -21.16
CA PHE A 539 -10.40 11.43 -20.34
C PHE A 539 -10.34 12.15 -18.98
N VAL A 540 -9.18 12.13 -18.31
CA VAL A 540 -8.98 12.82 -17.02
C VAL A 540 -9.22 14.33 -17.15
N GLN A 541 -8.62 14.97 -18.16
CA GLN A 541 -8.78 16.41 -18.39
C GLN A 541 -10.23 16.80 -18.72
N SER A 542 -10.94 15.91 -19.43
CA SER A 542 -12.32 16.14 -19.85
C SER A 542 -13.30 16.08 -18.68
N TRP A 543 -13.10 15.15 -17.75
CA TRP A 543 -14.07 14.84 -16.69
C TRP A 543 -13.72 15.39 -15.31
N THR A 544 -12.48 15.86 -15.12
CA THR A 544 -11.99 16.30 -13.83
C THR A 544 -11.29 17.66 -13.88
N ASN A 545 -11.13 18.25 -12.71
CA ASN A 545 -10.31 19.44 -12.46
C ASN A 545 -8.88 19.07 -12.02
N LEU A 546 -8.48 17.80 -12.19
CA LEU A 546 -7.13 17.34 -11.85
C LEU A 546 -6.09 18.02 -12.75
N LYS A 547 -4.95 18.35 -12.15
CA LYS A 547 -3.80 18.93 -12.83
C LYS A 547 -2.72 17.87 -12.95
N LEU A 548 -2.50 17.40 -14.17
CA LEU A 548 -1.50 16.38 -14.46
C LEU A 548 -0.14 17.04 -14.71
N GLN A 549 0.90 16.50 -14.09
CA GLN A 549 2.28 16.96 -14.27
C GLN A 549 3.28 15.81 -14.10
N THR A 550 4.47 15.96 -14.64
CA THR A 550 5.58 15.02 -14.50
C THR A 550 6.75 15.71 -13.81
N LEU A 551 7.43 15.01 -12.91
CA LEU A 551 8.65 15.46 -12.25
C LEU A 551 9.78 14.47 -12.54
N PRO A 552 11.05 14.93 -12.60
CA PRO A 552 12.20 14.04 -12.63
C PRO A 552 12.16 13.04 -11.47
N PRO A 553 12.57 11.77 -11.65
CA PRO A 553 12.38 10.73 -10.64
C PRO A 553 12.90 11.08 -9.22
N VAL A 554 14.05 11.76 -9.13
CA VAL A 554 14.61 12.21 -7.83
C VAL A 554 13.71 13.25 -7.15
N GLN A 555 13.23 14.24 -7.91
CA GLN A 555 12.32 15.26 -7.38
C GLN A 555 10.97 14.65 -7.01
N LEU A 556 10.48 13.71 -7.83
CA LEU A 556 9.26 12.96 -7.56
C LEU A 556 9.37 12.16 -6.25
N ALA A 557 10.53 11.56 -5.98
CA ALA A 557 10.75 10.84 -4.73
C ALA A 557 10.74 11.75 -3.51
N HIS A 558 11.39 12.91 -3.59
CA HIS A 558 11.31 13.90 -2.52
C HIS A 558 9.87 14.35 -2.28
N LYS A 559 9.11 14.62 -3.35
CA LYS A 559 7.68 14.95 -3.25
C LYS A 559 6.87 13.84 -2.59
N TYR A 560 7.16 12.57 -2.92
CA TYR A 560 6.50 11.43 -2.31
C TYR A 560 6.71 11.38 -0.80
N PHE A 561 7.94 11.50 -0.31
CA PHE A 561 8.23 11.47 1.13
C PHE A 561 7.97 12.79 1.87
N GLU A 562 7.63 13.86 1.14
CA GLU A 562 7.00 15.07 1.67
C GLU A 562 5.51 14.82 1.95
N LEU A 563 4.81 14.18 1.00
CA LEU A 563 3.40 13.82 1.14
C LEU A 563 3.16 12.67 2.14
N PHE A 564 4.11 11.74 2.25
CA PHE A 564 4.00 10.52 3.06
C PHE A 564 5.23 10.33 3.97
N PRO A 565 5.46 11.21 4.96
CA PRO A 565 6.62 11.15 5.84
C PRO A 565 6.68 9.87 6.69
N GLU A 566 5.53 9.27 7.00
CA GLU A 566 5.40 8.03 7.78
C GLU A 566 5.85 6.77 7.03
N GLN A 567 6.01 6.85 5.71
CA GLN A 567 6.39 5.71 4.86
C GLN A 567 7.89 5.62 4.60
N ARG A 568 8.72 6.44 5.27
CA ARG A 568 10.18 6.38 5.10
C ARG A 568 10.77 5.05 5.56
N ASP A 569 10.17 4.44 6.57
CA ASP A 569 10.69 3.22 7.16
C ASP A 569 10.04 1.95 6.55
N PRO A 570 10.84 0.98 6.09
CA PRO A 570 10.30 -0.26 5.52
C PRO A 570 9.65 -1.14 6.59
N LEU A 571 8.43 -1.57 6.30
CA LEU A 571 7.78 -2.74 6.89
C LEU A 571 8.34 -4.02 6.25
N TRP A 572 9.20 -4.75 6.95
CA TRP A 572 9.71 -6.03 6.48
C TRP A 572 8.69 -7.14 6.72
N GLN A 573 8.38 -7.89 5.67
CA GLN A 573 7.55 -9.08 5.74
C GLN A 573 8.40 -10.32 5.57
N ASN A 574 7.87 -11.46 6.02
CA ASN A 574 8.47 -12.75 5.81
C ASN A 574 8.34 -13.13 4.33
N PRO A 575 9.44 -13.20 3.54
CA PRO A 575 9.37 -13.54 2.12
C PRO A 575 8.82 -14.95 1.87
N CYS A 576 8.79 -15.81 2.88
CA CYS A 576 8.29 -17.17 2.76
C CYS A 576 6.76 -17.26 2.74
N ASP A 577 6.07 -16.23 3.22
CA ASP A 577 4.59 -16.18 3.27
C ASP A 577 3.99 -15.73 1.92
N ASP A 578 4.82 -15.15 1.04
CA ASP A 578 4.44 -14.72 -0.30
C ASP A 578 5.25 -15.50 -1.35
N LYS A 579 4.53 -16.27 -2.19
CA LYS A 579 5.15 -17.10 -3.23
C LYS A 579 6.02 -16.27 -4.19
N ARG A 580 5.55 -15.09 -4.60
CA ARG A 580 6.26 -14.24 -5.56
C ARG A 580 7.52 -13.67 -4.92
N HIS A 581 7.45 -13.21 -3.67
CA HIS A 581 8.63 -12.77 -2.94
C HIS A 581 9.66 -13.87 -2.77
N LYS A 582 9.22 -15.10 -2.46
CA LYS A 582 10.10 -16.27 -2.35
C LYS A 582 10.78 -16.59 -3.69
N ASP A 583 10.05 -16.51 -4.80
CA ASP A 583 10.58 -16.80 -6.14
C ASP A 583 11.66 -15.79 -6.58
N ILE A 584 11.58 -14.54 -6.13
CA ILE A 584 12.57 -13.47 -6.39
C ILE A 584 13.53 -13.24 -5.21
N TRP A 585 13.57 -14.15 -4.23
CA TRP A 585 14.49 -14.10 -3.11
C TRP A 585 15.83 -14.76 -3.48
N SER A 586 16.91 -14.35 -2.82
CA SER A 586 18.22 -14.96 -3.06
C SER A 586 18.18 -16.44 -2.67
N ARG A 587 18.69 -17.32 -3.55
CA ARG A 587 18.71 -18.78 -3.33
C ARG A 587 19.51 -19.23 -2.10
N GLU A 588 20.42 -18.39 -1.62
CA GLU A 588 21.20 -18.66 -0.40
C GLU A 588 20.38 -18.44 0.87
N LYS A 589 19.30 -17.67 0.78
CA LYS A 589 18.38 -17.43 1.89
C LYS A 589 17.28 -18.48 1.84
N THR A 590 17.08 -19.18 2.95
CA THR A 590 16.01 -20.18 3.09
C THR A 590 15.11 -19.79 4.25
N CYS A 591 13.88 -20.31 4.22
CA CYS A 591 12.91 -20.09 5.29
C CYS A 591 13.37 -20.70 6.62
N ASP A 592 14.20 -21.74 6.56
CA ASP A 592 14.76 -22.43 7.73
C ASP A 592 15.85 -21.61 8.43
N HIS A 593 16.46 -20.66 7.71
CA HIS A 593 17.49 -19.77 8.24
C HIS A 593 16.96 -18.52 8.95
N LEU A 594 15.62 -18.36 9.08
CA LEU A 594 15.02 -17.25 9.83
C LEU A 594 15.00 -17.57 11.34
N PRO A 595 15.27 -16.59 12.23
CA PRO A 595 15.27 -16.83 13.66
C PRO A 595 13.84 -17.16 14.15
N LYS A 596 13.70 -18.30 14.82
CA LYS A 596 12.44 -18.79 15.40
C LYS A 596 12.21 -18.29 16.83
N PHE A 597 13.22 -17.68 17.43
CA PHE A 597 13.19 -17.13 18.78
C PHE A 597 13.99 -15.83 18.88
N LEU A 598 13.43 -14.83 19.57
CA LEU A 598 14.05 -13.53 19.78
C LEU A 598 14.20 -13.24 21.26
N VAL A 599 15.40 -12.85 21.69
CA VAL A 599 15.62 -12.35 23.04
C VAL A 599 15.81 -10.83 23.00
N ILE A 600 14.73 -10.13 23.37
CA ILE A 600 14.48 -8.72 23.06
C ILE A 600 15.04 -7.71 24.09
N GLY A 601 15.59 -8.17 25.21
CA GLY A 601 16.12 -7.30 26.29
C GLY A 601 15.22 -7.22 27.53
N PRO A 602 15.18 -6.10 28.28
CA PRO A 602 15.92 -4.85 28.06
C PRO A 602 17.41 -4.96 28.36
N GLN A 603 18.18 -3.94 28.01
CA GLN A 603 19.60 -3.88 28.31
C GLN A 603 19.88 -3.82 29.82
N LYS A 604 20.74 -4.71 30.31
CA LYS A 604 21.15 -4.81 31.73
C LYS A 604 19.95 -4.97 32.70
N THR A 605 19.17 -6.04 32.54
CA THR A 605 18.13 -6.42 33.51
C THR A 605 18.72 -6.94 34.83
N GLY A 606 19.04 -6.06 35.76
CA GLY A 606 19.41 -6.43 37.12
C GLY A 606 19.77 -5.19 37.92
N LYS A 607 19.17 -5.03 39.10
CA LYS A 607 19.33 -3.84 39.93
C LYS A 607 20.81 -3.53 40.14
N THR A 608 21.16 -2.29 39.83
CA THR A 608 22.30 -1.54 40.38
C THR A 608 23.71 -2.09 40.32
N ASN A 609 23.97 -3.27 39.77
CA ASN A 609 25.34 -3.75 39.55
C ASN A 609 25.46 -4.89 38.54
N GLN A 610 24.40 -5.40 37.92
CA GLN A 610 24.41 -6.78 37.42
C GLN A 610 23.56 -6.94 36.15
N LEU A 611 24.16 -7.47 35.08
CA LEU A 611 23.50 -7.82 33.82
C LEU A 611 22.54 -9.01 34.08
N GLY A 612 21.35 -9.07 33.48
CA GLY A 612 20.48 -10.28 33.45
C GLY A 612 20.17 -10.72 32.01
N SER A 613 19.90 -9.77 31.11
CA SER A 613 19.61 -9.97 29.69
C SER A 613 20.83 -10.32 28.84
N LEU A 614 21.90 -10.78 29.49
CA LEU A 614 23.07 -11.30 28.82
C LEU A 614 23.42 -12.72 29.26
N TRP A 615 22.63 -13.30 30.18
CA TRP A 615 22.93 -14.59 30.80
C TRP A 615 22.09 -15.74 30.24
N VAL A 616 20.84 -15.50 29.80
CA VAL A 616 20.05 -16.49 29.04
C VAL A 616 20.81 -16.94 27.77
N PHE A 617 21.57 -16.00 27.19
CA PHE A 617 22.39 -16.18 26.00
C PHE A 617 23.58 -17.12 26.18
N LEU A 618 24.17 -17.10 27.36
CA LEU A 618 25.44 -17.78 27.59
C LEU A 618 25.28 -19.23 27.96
N TYR A 619 24.08 -19.59 28.39
CA TYR A 619 23.65 -20.94 28.41
C TYR A 619 23.53 -21.45 26.98
N MET A 620 22.66 -20.88 26.13
CA MET A 620 22.45 -21.41 24.77
C MET A 620 23.69 -21.38 23.83
N ASP A 621 24.60 -20.40 23.92
CA ASP A 621 25.84 -20.34 23.11
C ASP A 621 26.96 -21.30 23.57
N PHE A 622 26.86 -21.88 24.78
CA PHE A 622 27.89 -22.77 25.34
C PHE A 622 27.60 -24.26 25.12
N PHE A 623 26.44 -24.63 24.57
CA PHE A 623 26.16 -26.02 24.22
C PHE A 623 26.64 -26.32 22.81
N PRO A 624 27.59 -27.26 22.64
CA PRO A 624 27.80 -27.84 21.33
C PRO A 624 26.47 -28.48 20.89
N THR A 625 26.12 -28.31 19.62
CA THR A 625 25.14 -29.18 18.97
C THR A 625 25.55 -30.63 19.25
N PRO A 626 24.69 -31.46 19.89
CA PRO A 626 24.92 -32.89 19.89
C PRO A 626 25.08 -33.31 18.44
N SER A 627 26.14 -34.03 18.11
CA SER A 627 26.54 -34.38 16.74
C SER A 627 25.54 -35.25 15.96
N ASN A 628 24.30 -35.40 16.46
CA ASN A 628 23.23 -36.22 15.90
C ASN A 628 21.81 -35.60 15.98
N ILE A 629 21.67 -34.27 16.11
CA ILE A 629 20.36 -33.59 16.03
C ILE A 629 20.43 -32.50 14.97
N THR A 630 19.43 -32.45 14.08
CA THR A 630 19.36 -31.47 12.99
C THR A 630 19.46 -30.04 13.54
N SER A 631 20.28 -29.24 12.88
CA SER A 631 20.66 -27.87 13.24
C SER A 631 19.56 -26.82 13.03
N ASP A 632 18.32 -27.06 13.49
CA ASP A 632 17.12 -26.37 12.94
C ASP A 632 16.50 -25.27 13.83
N PHE A 633 17.17 -24.79 14.88
CA PHE A 633 16.64 -23.72 15.74
C PHE A 633 17.58 -22.52 15.85
N LEU A 634 17.34 -21.50 15.01
CA LEU A 634 18.08 -20.23 15.03
C LEU A 634 17.38 -19.21 15.93
N PHE A 635 18.17 -18.42 16.67
CA PHE A 635 17.66 -17.35 17.52
C PHE A 635 18.51 -16.08 17.39
N GLU A 636 17.89 -14.90 17.60
CA GLU A 636 18.57 -13.60 17.51
C GLU A 636 18.47 -12.79 18.82
N LYS A 637 19.48 -11.95 19.07
CA LYS A 637 19.59 -11.03 20.19
C LYS A 637 19.62 -9.56 19.77
N SER A 638 18.82 -8.73 20.45
CA SER A 638 19.25 -7.35 20.74
C SER A 638 18.54 -6.81 21.96
N ALA A 639 19.32 -6.30 22.92
CA ALA A 639 18.77 -5.73 24.14
C ALA A 639 18.12 -4.34 23.95
N ASN A 640 18.19 -3.81 22.72
CA ASN A 640 17.51 -2.57 22.32
C ASN A 640 16.06 -2.78 21.93
N TYR A 641 15.66 -4.02 21.64
CA TYR A 641 14.33 -4.30 21.12
C TYR A 641 13.24 -3.97 22.14
N PHE A 642 13.53 -4.17 23.43
CA PHE A 642 12.54 -4.00 24.48
C PHE A 642 12.00 -2.56 24.62
N HIS A 643 12.87 -1.53 24.56
CA HIS A 643 12.47 -0.16 24.92
C HIS A 643 12.12 0.75 23.74
N SER A 644 12.38 0.31 22.50
CA SER A 644 12.08 1.08 21.29
C SER A 644 10.59 1.00 20.95
N GLU A 645 9.97 2.13 20.59
CA GLU A 645 8.58 2.20 20.12
C GLU A 645 8.38 1.50 18.79
N GLU A 646 9.44 1.46 17.99
CA GLU A 646 9.45 0.87 16.67
C GLU A 646 10.01 -0.56 16.67
N ALA A 647 10.71 -1.01 17.72
CA ALA A 647 11.33 -2.32 17.73
C ALA A 647 10.38 -3.52 17.73
N PRO A 648 9.16 -3.48 18.32
CA PRO A 648 8.16 -4.51 18.04
C PRO A 648 7.87 -4.65 16.52
N LYS A 649 7.98 -3.53 15.77
CA LYS A 649 7.89 -3.47 14.30
C LYS A 649 9.24 -3.65 13.58
N ARG A 650 10.39 -3.51 14.28
CA ARG A 650 11.76 -3.38 13.74
C ARG A 650 12.81 -4.10 14.60
N ALA A 651 12.53 -5.30 15.12
CA ALA A 651 13.47 -6.09 15.93
C ALA A 651 14.61 -6.67 15.08
N ALA A 652 15.38 -5.77 14.46
CA ALA A 652 16.59 -5.95 13.68
C ALA A 652 17.54 -4.73 13.92
N SER A 653 18.52 -4.85 14.85
CA SER A 653 19.78 -4.05 15.09
C SER A 653 19.95 -3.05 16.29
N LEU A 654 21.20 -2.57 16.57
CA LEU A 654 21.99 -2.63 17.85
C LEU A 654 22.53 -1.29 18.51
N HIS A 655 23.39 -1.34 19.58
CA HIS A 655 23.56 -0.37 20.73
C HIS A 655 24.99 0.19 21.10
N GLN A 656 25.11 1.17 22.05
CA GLN A 656 26.22 2.17 22.19
C GLN A 656 27.08 2.42 23.49
N ARG A 657 26.72 2.15 24.76
CA ARG A 657 27.47 2.77 25.92
C ARG A 657 28.84 2.16 26.33
N SER A 658 29.36 1.22 25.55
CA SER A 658 30.76 0.76 25.65
C SER A 658 31.73 1.59 24.79
N HIS A 659 31.23 2.60 24.08
CA HIS A 659 31.97 3.47 23.14
C HIS A 659 32.27 4.86 23.70
N GLU A 660 32.65 4.95 24.98
CA GLU A 660 33.23 6.21 25.50
C GLU A 660 32.28 7.43 25.36
N ASP A 661 30.99 7.24 25.70
CA ASP A 661 29.97 8.29 25.62
C ASP A 661 30.41 9.56 26.39
N PRO A 662 30.65 10.68 25.69
CA PRO A 662 31.27 11.87 26.29
C PRO A 662 30.47 12.47 27.44
N ALA A 663 29.14 12.38 27.40
CA ALA A 663 28.27 12.88 28.45
C ALA A 663 28.32 11.97 29.70
N ALA A 664 28.43 10.65 29.50
CA ALA A 664 28.57 9.70 30.60
C ALA A 664 29.92 9.76 31.33
N LEU A 665 30.95 10.32 30.69
CA LEU A 665 32.26 10.57 31.30
C LEU A 665 32.30 11.92 32.04
N ARG A 666 31.40 12.85 31.73
CA ARG A 666 31.39 14.22 32.25
C ARG A 666 30.53 14.42 33.50
N PHE A 667 29.48 13.63 33.67
CA PHE A 667 28.50 13.78 34.76
C PHE A 667 28.42 12.53 35.63
N ASN A 668 28.21 12.71 36.93
CA ASN A 668 28.02 11.59 37.85
C ASN A 668 26.61 10.99 37.74
N PHE A 669 26.41 9.79 38.27
CA PHE A 669 25.15 9.07 38.07
C PHE A 669 23.93 9.78 38.67
N TYR A 670 24.07 10.41 39.84
CA TYR A 670 22.99 11.13 40.51
C TYR A 670 22.57 12.37 39.70
N GLU A 671 23.52 13.13 39.17
CA GLU A 671 23.26 14.28 38.28
C GLU A 671 22.48 13.86 37.03
N VAL A 672 22.86 12.73 36.42
CA VAL A 672 22.19 12.20 35.22
C VAL A 672 20.74 11.81 35.50
N ILE A 673 20.44 11.16 36.62
CA ILE A 673 19.07 10.67 36.88
C ILE A 673 18.14 11.78 37.41
N THR A 674 18.67 12.79 38.10
CA THR A 674 17.89 13.91 38.69
C THR A 674 17.81 15.14 37.79
N THR A 675 18.34 15.05 36.56
CA THR A 675 18.36 16.14 35.58
C THR A 675 16.96 16.77 35.36
N GLY A 676 16.87 18.10 35.49
CA GLY A 676 15.64 18.87 35.28
C GLY A 676 15.45 19.43 33.86
N HIS A 677 14.30 20.09 33.62
CA HIS A 677 13.90 20.60 32.30
C HIS A 677 14.85 21.64 31.67
N TRP A 678 15.75 22.27 32.45
CA TRP A 678 16.68 23.29 31.98
C TRP A 678 18.06 22.77 31.56
N ALA A 679 18.29 21.46 31.66
CA ALA A 679 19.60 20.87 31.39
C ALA A 679 19.96 20.80 29.89
N PRO A 680 21.27 20.68 29.56
CA PRO A 680 21.77 20.43 28.21
C PRO A 680 21.13 19.20 27.53
N SER A 681 21.01 19.25 26.20
CA SER A 681 20.31 18.25 25.39
C SER A 681 20.95 16.85 25.45
N ASP A 682 22.27 16.80 25.49
CA ASP A 682 23.09 15.61 25.65
C ASP A 682 22.85 14.91 27.00
N LEU A 683 22.77 15.68 28.10
CA LEU A 683 22.47 15.14 29.44
C LEU A 683 21.04 14.60 29.54
N LYS A 684 20.04 15.30 28.99
CA LYS A 684 18.65 14.81 28.90
C LYS A 684 18.53 13.54 28.07
N THR A 685 19.26 13.48 26.96
CA THR A 685 19.31 12.29 26.11
C THR A 685 19.90 11.10 26.87
N LEU A 686 20.95 11.34 27.66
CA LEU A 686 21.57 10.32 28.51
C LEU A 686 20.63 9.84 29.64
N GLN A 687 19.93 10.77 30.31
CA GLN A 687 18.93 10.46 31.34
C GLN A 687 17.81 9.57 30.78
N ARG A 688 17.21 9.96 29.65
CA ARG A 688 16.15 9.18 28.98
C ARG A 688 16.61 7.77 28.64
N ARG A 689 17.83 7.63 28.09
CA ARG A 689 18.46 6.33 27.80
C ARG A 689 18.71 5.47 29.04
N CYS A 690 18.85 6.07 30.22
CA CYS A 690 19.05 5.33 31.48
C CYS A 690 17.74 4.93 32.14
N LEU A 691 16.72 5.80 32.11
CA LEU A 691 15.50 5.63 32.90
C LEU A 691 14.35 4.95 32.15
N ILE A 692 14.08 5.37 30.92
CA ILE A 692 12.92 4.91 30.14
C ILE A 692 12.92 3.38 29.92
N PRO A 693 14.04 2.70 29.61
CA PRO A 693 14.04 1.25 29.44
C PRO A 693 13.58 0.45 30.66
N GLY A 694 13.55 1.07 31.85
CA GLY A 694 13.02 0.50 33.08
C GLY A 694 11.48 0.50 33.18
N TRP A 695 10.76 1.10 32.23
CA TRP A 695 9.29 1.13 32.20
C TRP A 695 8.73 -0.19 31.66
N TYR A 696 9.00 -1.29 32.37
CA TYR A 696 8.77 -2.65 31.88
C TYR A 696 7.32 -2.89 31.43
N ALA A 697 6.32 -2.43 32.18
CA ALA A 697 4.91 -2.61 31.83
C ALA A 697 4.54 -1.96 30.49
N VAL A 698 4.97 -0.71 30.28
CA VAL A 698 4.70 0.06 29.05
C VAL A 698 5.30 -0.63 27.83
N HIS A 699 6.50 -1.19 27.98
CA HIS A 699 7.17 -1.90 26.91
C HIS A 699 6.53 -3.25 26.62
N ILE A 700 6.25 -4.06 27.65
CA ILE A 700 5.60 -5.37 27.47
C ILE A 700 4.22 -5.23 26.82
N GLU A 701 3.41 -4.24 27.23
CA GLU A 701 2.11 -3.95 26.59
C GLU A 701 2.24 -3.65 25.09
N ARG A 702 3.28 -2.93 24.66
CA ARG A 702 3.54 -2.70 23.23
C ARG A 702 3.84 -4.00 22.47
N TRP A 703 4.56 -4.93 23.08
CA TRP A 703 4.84 -6.25 22.48
C TRP A 703 3.58 -7.11 22.41
N LEU A 704 2.71 -7.03 23.41
CA LEU A 704 1.42 -7.75 23.45
C LEU A 704 0.42 -7.29 22.39
N THR A 705 0.59 -6.10 21.81
CA THR A 705 -0.19 -5.66 20.64
C THR A 705 0.07 -6.52 19.39
N TYR A 706 1.23 -7.15 19.30
CA TYR A 706 1.67 -7.89 18.11
C TYR A 706 1.89 -9.39 18.35
N PHE A 707 2.24 -9.78 19.58
CA PHE A 707 2.52 -11.15 19.96
C PHE A 707 1.53 -11.63 21.02
N ALA A 708 1.03 -12.86 20.86
CA ALA A 708 0.18 -13.46 21.87
C ALA A 708 0.95 -13.65 23.19
N THR A 709 0.23 -13.67 24.30
CA THR A 709 0.81 -13.90 25.65
C THR A 709 1.61 -15.21 25.72
N SER A 710 1.18 -16.25 24.99
CA SER A 710 1.87 -17.55 24.89
C SER A 710 3.19 -17.50 24.14
N GLN A 711 3.46 -16.45 23.37
CA GLN A 711 4.70 -16.25 22.61
C GLN A 711 5.71 -15.37 23.36
N LEU A 712 5.42 -14.98 24.61
CA LEU A 712 6.28 -14.14 25.44
C LEU A 712 6.70 -14.90 26.71
N LEU A 713 8.01 -15.07 26.90
CA LEU A 713 8.60 -15.60 28.12
C LEU A 713 9.27 -14.48 28.93
N ILE A 714 8.82 -14.28 30.17
CA ILE A 714 9.39 -13.29 31.08
C ILE A 714 10.26 -14.01 32.11
N ILE A 715 11.55 -13.71 32.12
CA ILE A 715 12.54 -14.37 32.97
C ILE A 715 12.91 -13.49 34.17
N ASP A 716 12.91 -14.06 35.38
CA ASP A 716 13.48 -13.39 36.56
C ASP A 716 15.01 -13.35 36.46
N GLY A 717 15.54 -12.17 36.13
CA GLY A 717 16.99 -11.96 36.01
C GLY A 717 17.76 -12.20 37.32
N GLN A 718 17.12 -12.11 38.49
CA GLN A 718 17.75 -12.46 39.76
C GLN A 718 17.88 -13.98 39.91
N GLN A 719 16.82 -14.72 39.56
CA GLN A 719 16.83 -16.18 39.58
C GLN A 719 17.86 -16.73 38.59
N LEU A 720 17.91 -16.20 37.37
CA LEU A 720 18.90 -16.58 36.37
C LEU A 720 20.36 -16.39 36.85
N ARG A 721 20.60 -15.42 37.74
CA ARG A 721 21.91 -15.20 38.34
C ARG A 721 22.20 -16.21 39.45
N SER A 722 21.25 -16.44 40.35
CA SER A 722 21.47 -17.28 41.53
C SER A 722 21.35 -18.77 41.23
N ASP A 723 20.40 -19.13 40.38
CA ASP A 723 20.01 -20.49 39.99
C ASP A 723 19.67 -20.51 38.48
N PRO A 724 20.70 -20.48 37.63
CA PRO A 724 20.51 -20.48 36.19
C PRO A 724 19.90 -21.76 35.63
N ALA A 725 20.13 -22.91 36.27
CA ALA A 725 19.70 -24.20 35.74
C ALA A 725 18.17 -24.28 35.65
N THR A 726 17.47 -23.88 36.71
CA THR A 726 16.00 -23.82 36.75
C THR A 726 15.43 -22.90 35.66
N VAL A 727 16.03 -21.73 35.46
CA VAL A 727 15.57 -20.79 34.42
C VAL A 727 15.79 -21.36 33.02
N MET A 728 16.90 -22.05 32.80
CA MET A 728 17.17 -22.66 31.50
C MET A 728 16.24 -23.82 31.19
N ASP A 729 15.80 -24.59 32.20
CA ASP A 729 14.75 -25.60 32.02
C ASP A 729 13.41 -25.00 31.63
N GLU A 730 13.03 -23.84 32.20
CA GLU A 730 11.85 -23.10 31.77
C GLU A 730 11.96 -22.63 30.31
N VAL A 731 13.14 -22.16 29.90
CA VAL A 731 13.41 -21.78 28.50
C VAL A 731 13.29 -22.99 27.57
N GLN A 732 13.89 -24.13 27.91
CA GLN A 732 13.78 -25.36 27.10
C GLN A 732 12.32 -25.78 26.92
N LYS A 733 11.53 -25.68 27.99
CA LYS A 733 10.10 -25.99 27.97
C LYS A 733 9.30 -25.02 27.10
N PHE A 734 9.58 -23.72 27.21
CA PHE A 734 8.93 -22.69 26.39
C PHE A 734 9.24 -22.87 24.90
N LEU A 735 10.48 -23.24 24.56
CA LEU A 735 10.91 -23.50 23.19
C LEU A 735 10.42 -24.84 22.63
N GLY A 736 9.82 -25.70 23.46
CA GLY A 736 9.34 -27.02 23.04
C GLY A 736 10.47 -27.98 22.66
N VAL A 737 11.65 -27.86 23.28
CA VAL A 737 12.80 -28.73 23.00
C VAL A 737 12.46 -30.17 23.40
N THR A 738 12.73 -31.13 22.51
CA THR A 738 12.41 -32.55 22.71
C THR A 738 13.46 -33.29 23.53
N LEU A 739 14.72 -32.86 23.49
CA LEU A 739 15.84 -33.41 24.25
C LEU A 739 16.36 -32.38 25.24
N TYR A 740 16.01 -32.55 26.51
CA TYR A 740 16.42 -31.63 27.58
C TYR A 740 17.89 -31.84 27.92
N TYR A 741 18.63 -30.74 27.94
CA TYR A 741 19.98 -30.67 28.43
C TYR A 741 19.99 -30.41 29.94
N ASN A 742 20.79 -31.15 30.70
CA ASN A 742 20.87 -31.00 32.15
C ASN A 742 21.86 -29.90 32.54
N TYR A 743 21.33 -28.71 32.79
CA TYR A 743 22.10 -27.54 33.19
C TYR A 743 22.72 -27.65 34.58
N SER A 744 22.16 -28.46 35.47
CA SER A 744 22.67 -28.61 36.83
C SER A 744 24.04 -29.30 36.86
N GLU A 745 24.32 -30.16 35.87
CA GLU A 745 25.59 -30.87 35.75
C GLU A 745 26.62 -30.11 34.91
N ALA A 746 26.16 -29.28 33.98
CA ALA A 746 27.02 -28.53 33.07
C ALA A 746 27.52 -27.20 33.63
N LEU A 747 26.95 -26.74 34.75
CA LEU A 747 27.23 -25.43 35.32
C LEU A 747 27.79 -25.53 36.72
N THR A 748 28.73 -24.64 37.00
CA THR A 748 29.33 -24.53 38.33
C THR A 748 29.53 -23.07 38.70
N PHE A 749 29.41 -22.75 39.99
CA PHE A 749 29.63 -21.40 40.48
C PHE A 749 31.12 -21.14 40.66
N ASP A 750 31.65 -20.10 40.00
CA ASP A 750 33.04 -19.66 40.17
C ASP A 750 33.08 -18.52 41.20
N PRO A 751 33.68 -18.73 42.39
CA PRO A 751 33.74 -17.69 43.43
C PRO A 751 34.63 -16.50 43.07
N GLN A 752 35.67 -16.70 42.26
CA GLN A 752 36.58 -15.61 41.84
C GLN A 752 35.88 -14.70 40.84
N LYS A 753 35.11 -15.28 39.93
CA LYS A 753 34.25 -14.54 39.01
C LYS A 753 33.04 -13.94 39.74
N GLY A 754 32.49 -14.64 40.72
CA GLY A 754 31.26 -14.29 41.45
C GLY A 754 29.99 -14.59 40.65
N PHE A 755 30.05 -15.56 39.72
CA PHE A 755 28.99 -15.94 38.79
C PHE A 755 29.10 -17.43 38.42
N TRP A 756 28.00 -18.01 37.92
CA TRP A 756 27.99 -19.33 37.30
C TRP A 756 28.74 -19.34 35.97
N CYS A 757 29.48 -20.41 35.73
CA CYS A 757 30.30 -20.66 34.55
C CYS A 757 30.05 -22.08 34.05
N GLN A 758 30.38 -22.35 32.79
CA GLN A 758 30.32 -23.72 32.27
C GLN A 758 31.46 -24.55 32.83
N LEU A 759 31.11 -25.76 33.23
CA LEU A 759 32.03 -26.83 33.59
C LEU A 759 32.47 -27.56 32.31
N LEU A 760 33.78 -27.62 32.09
CA LEU A 760 34.40 -28.36 30.99
C LEU A 760 35.03 -29.67 31.51
N GLU A 761 35.35 -30.56 30.58
CA GLU A 761 36.09 -31.80 30.88
C GLU A 761 37.41 -31.51 31.63
N GLY A 762 37.70 -32.33 32.64
CA GLY A 762 38.88 -32.17 33.50
C GLY A 762 38.75 -31.07 34.57
N GLY A 763 37.54 -30.60 34.88
CA GLY A 763 37.27 -29.67 35.98
C GLY A 763 37.63 -28.21 35.71
N LYS A 764 37.92 -27.86 34.46
CA LYS A 764 38.18 -26.48 34.03
C LYS A 764 36.86 -25.72 33.88
N THR A 765 36.85 -24.44 34.21
CA THR A 765 35.68 -23.57 34.02
C THR A 765 35.87 -22.62 32.85
N LYS A 766 34.81 -22.44 32.05
CA LYS A 766 34.75 -21.41 31.00
C LYS A 766 33.77 -20.34 31.46
N CYS A 767 34.32 -19.21 31.89
CA CYS A 767 33.57 -18.08 32.43
C CYS A 767 33.41 -16.93 31.43
N LEU A 768 32.53 -15.97 31.76
CA LEU A 768 32.32 -14.81 30.88
C LEU A 768 33.56 -13.92 30.80
N GLY A 769 33.75 -13.29 29.63
CA GLY A 769 34.83 -12.32 29.40
C GLY A 769 34.83 -11.13 30.38
N LYS A 770 35.96 -10.41 30.45
CA LYS A 770 36.21 -9.32 31.43
C LYS A 770 35.18 -8.19 31.37
N SER A 771 34.52 -7.97 30.24
CA SER A 771 33.49 -6.93 30.08
C SER A 771 32.14 -7.29 30.75
N LYS A 772 31.95 -8.54 31.18
CA LYS A 772 30.71 -9.06 31.78
C LYS A 772 30.93 -9.44 33.24
N GLY A 773 30.05 -8.97 34.12
CA GLY A 773 30.23 -9.07 35.57
C GLY A 773 31.27 -8.08 36.11
N ARG A 774 31.36 -6.87 35.52
CA ARG A 774 32.22 -5.80 36.05
C ARG A 774 31.80 -5.48 37.48
N LYS A 775 32.79 -5.36 38.37
CA LYS A 775 32.59 -4.88 39.74
C LYS A 775 32.50 -3.35 39.66
N TYR A 776 31.33 -2.79 39.95
CA TYR A 776 31.20 -1.34 40.16
C TYR A 776 31.06 -1.06 41.66
N PRO A 777 31.44 0.15 42.11
CA PRO A 777 31.12 0.61 43.45
C PRO A 777 29.61 0.48 43.73
N PRO A 778 29.21 0.22 44.98
CA PRO A 778 27.80 0.29 45.37
C PRO A 778 27.21 1.65 45.00
N MET A 779 25.99 1.65 44.46
CA MET A 779 25.26 2.90 44.21
C MET A 779 25.02 3.65 45.51
N ASP A 780 25.17 4.96 45.44
CA ASP A 780 24.94 5.85 46.55
C ASP A 780 23.47 5.78 47.04
N PRO A 781 23.22 5.94 48.35
CA PRO A 781 21.88 5.81 48.92
C PRO A 781 20.85 6.80 48.36
N GLU A 782 21.28 7.99 47.96
CA GLU A 782 20.41 9.06 47.43
C GLU A 782 19.86 8.69 46.05
N SER A 783 20.72 8.25 45.14
CA SER A 783 20.35 7.70 43.83
C SER A 783 19.41 6.51 43.97
N ARG A 784 19.68 5.61 44.93
CA ARG A 784 18.82 4.44 45.17
C ARG A 784 17.42 4.86 45.62
N THR A 785 17.33 5.83 46.52
CA THR A 785 16.06 6.36 47.02
C THR A 785 15.28 7.05 45.91
N PHE A 786 15.95 7.89 45.12
CA PHE A 786 15.36 8.54 43.94
C PHE A 786 14.77 7.52 42.97
N LEU A 787 15.54 6.49 42.58
CA LEU A 787 15.09 5.49 41.63
C LEU A 787 13.93 4.62 42.17
N SER A 788 13.93 4.31 43.47
CA SER A 788 12.82 3.57 44.09
C SER A 788 11.52 4.37 44.02
N ASN A 789 11.59 5.69 44.28
CA ASN A 789 10.45 6.59 44.13
C ASN A 789 10.03 6.75 42.67
N TYR A 790 10.99 6.98 41.76
CA TYR A 790 10.73 7.18 40.33
C TYR A 790 10.04 5.98 39.67
N TYR A 791 10.45 4.74 40.01
CA TYR A 791 9.86 3.54 39.43
C TYR A 791 8.66 2.99 40.20
N ARG A 792 8.21 3.65 41.28
CA ARG A 792 7.13 3.13 42.15
C ARG A 792 5.87 2.78 41.36
N ASP A 793 5.32 3.74 40.63
CA ASP A 793 4.08 3.54 39.88
C ASP A 793 4.28 2.55 38.72
N HIS A 794 5.43 2.63 38.04
CA HIS A 794 5.80 1.68 36.99
C HIS A 794 5.91 0.23 37.49
N ASN A 795 6.40 0.02 38.71
CA ASN A 795 6.49 -1.29 39.35
C ASN A 795 5.12 -1.84 39.77
N VAL A 796 4.20 -0.95 40.21
CA VAL A 796 2.81 -1.32 40.48
C VAL A 796 2.11 -1.77 39.20
N GLU A 797 2.25 -1.01 38.11
CA GLU A 797 1.67 -1.38 36.82
C GLU A 797 2.27 -2.68 36.26
N LEU A 798 3.57 -2.89 36.45
CA LEU A 798 4.21 -4.16 36.10
C LEU A 798 3.63 -5.33 36.90
N SER A 799 3.41 -5.16 38.20
CA SER A 799 2.80 -6.20 39.04
C SER A 799 1.39 -6.56 38.56
N LYS A 800 0.57 -5.56 38.20
CA LYS A 800 -0.79 -5.77 37.65
C LYS A 800 -0.73 -6.49 36.31
N LEU A 801 0.18 -6.08 35.43
CA LEU A 801 0.38 -6.71 34.13
C LEU A 801 0.80 -8.18 34.28
N LEU A 802 1.82 -8.49 35.08
CA LEU A 802 2.27 -9.86 35.29
C LEU A 802 1.17 -10.75 35.87
N HIS A 803 0.38 -10.24 36.80
CA HIS A 803 -0.77 -10.96 37.35
C HIS A 803 -1.82 -11.29 36.26
N ARG A 804 -2.16 -10.31 35.41
CA ARG A 804 -3.06 -10.50 34.26
C ARG A 804 -2.52 -11.50 33.24
N LEU A 805 -1.20 -11.56 33.07
CA LEU A 805 -0.52 -12.51 32.19
C LEU A 805 -0.34 -13.91 32.79
N GLY A 806 -0.75 -14.11 34.06
CA GLY A 806 -0.52 -15.38 34.77
C GLY A 806 0.95 -15.67 35.06
N GLN A 807 1.82 -14.65 35.03
CA GLN A 807 3.25 -14.78 35.22
C GLN A 807 3.63 -14.59 36.70
N PRO A 808 4.58 -15.37 37.24
CA PRO A 808 5.03 -15.21 38.62
C PRO A 808 5.72 -13.86 38.81
N LEU A 809 5.45 -13.20 39.95
CA LEU A 809 6.12 -11.94 40.28
C LEU A 809 7.60 -12.17 40.58
N PRO A 810 8.54 -11.46 39.94
CA PRO A 810 9.96 -11.55 40.25
C PRO A 810 10.26 -11.24 41.71
N SER A 811 11.24 -11.92 42.28
CA SER A 811 11.65 -11.79 43.68
C SER A 811 11.99 -10.35 44.07
N TRP A 812 12.76 -9.65 43.22
CA TRP A 812 13.14 -8.25 43.44
C TRP A 812 11.95 -7.28 43.44
N LEU A 813 10.89 -7.60 42.69
CA LEU A 813 9.70 -6.75 42.55
C LEU A 813 8.82 -6.88 43.80
N ARG A 814 8.64 -8.11 44.29
CA ARG A 814 7.95 -8.36 45.57
C ARG A 814 8.61 -7.58 46.70
N GLN A 815 9.94 -7.58 46.77
CA GLN A 815 10.69 -6.86 47.79
C GLN A 815 10.57 -5.33 47.70
N GLU A 816 10.51 -4.74 46.50
CA GLU A 816 10.30 -3.28 46.38
C GLU A 816 8.88 -2.88 46.75
N LEU A 817 7.89 -3.69 46.35
CA LEU A 817 6.49 -3.41 46.67
C LEU A 817 6.17 -3.64 48.16
N GLN A 818 6.95 -4.47 48.87
CA GLN A 818 6.84 -4.65 50.31
C GLN A 818 7.35 -3.45 51.12
N LYS A 819 8.35 -2.70 50.61
CA LYS A 819 8.85 -1.47 51.25
C LYS A 819 7.85 -0.30 51.20
N VAL A 820 6.72 -0.49 50.53
CA VAL A 820 5.67 0.50 50.31
C VAL A 820 4.52 0.36 51.32
N ARG A 821 4.56 -0.65 52.19
CA ARG A 821 3.60 -0.83 53.28
C ARG A 821 4.04 -0.18 54.58
#